data_AF-A0A0R1M118-F1
#
_entry.id   AF-A0A0R1M118-F1
#
_cell.length_a   1.000
_cell.length_b   1.000
_cell.length_c   1.000
_cell.angle_alpha   90.00
_cell.angle_beta   90.00
_cell.angle_gamma   90.00
#
_symmetry.space_group_name_H-M   'P 1'
#
loop_
_entity.id
_entity.type
_entity.pdbx_description
1 polymer ?
#
loop_
_entity_poly.entity_id
_entity_poly.type
_entity_poly.pdbx_seq_one_letter_code
_entity_poly.pdbx_strand_id
1 'polypeptide(L)'
;MTDRLNSYFYDIESLTNAFTLSCYRPDDERVDIYYLVDDPGLTGQDSIPFKKMAAGEIRAKNQNFRGDIYYLNLHEQTANERLAQAFGLSDARYVNDPEAKSSFPAAFRPTCDTDPDYSPEKAPYFFGYNSTNYDLTMLAYYFTRTWWPNASGVRDQFRPITAKEMRDFNDTLFSRYIGQMPASLWEDKTASLVLKNFRMTGRHLDVSQLNERQRRVGLKRLLGNLGWQILESDKLRPGQDYLTSQEEFADLIAYNVSDVVNLKELFCHPYYQGQFLLKKGLLDRYPDLIYQEDGDIYKPKIGPKFVRYDRLTIDSTSAAFARKVLCPYGRLKDDREVSFLYPAKAIAEKTGEKQRDVLEEAKDFFYKMFDDEQLRANFDRVYDYYKQFAGKNFNPSKEYKEDYGDQALPVSDLSQVDKEDTNLFYYQADGTPSSCYITFSVGGLHGSEYNLDLFKKDDAEFQKKAADLAYVKKLYPDPLELRQSKEVILPDGRVESYKSFLTSKATIKAMEKTPVEERGQFYKDFAKDEPSVFKDQAGSTRLDPRYGYTSSCLTNHEDFTSYYPNMLRRLNAFYNERLGEDRYSAIFERKQELDVKRKDENYSPAQRQMFEIEREGTKLILNSATGAADPRDERVTSVIRMNNRIRSMRIIGQLFTYMIGQAQTYAGARIVSTNTDGLYSVLDKETNDRILAKEAAEIGVEIEPEELYLISKDSNNRMEATEDGQILSASGSLACYQDTTPVKSLAHPAIIDWLLSQYLLAEKADLSAPFDREKAKEILDRVPYAFPDLAHRLRMFQNILASNFSKSKTSCVFGYEKGKTLKPISLQRYNRVFIYQDGLPLTLHLYLASAKKLTPAMKKKREKNGEPALQHDALAMFVLNACGLKRLAPGREAAVSKIPGLDPAWSMHVENRAINLLDPAEQEVILNSLDYDKYLDLAEAAYENNWRNLT
;
A
#
# COMPACT_ATOMS: atom_id res chain seq x y z
N MET A 1 11.75 -22.97 18.06
CA MET A 1 12.68 -22.39 19.04
C MET A 1 12.62 -20.88 18.85
N THR A 2 11.89 -20.18 19.71
CA THR A 2 12.04 -18.73 19.87
C THR A 2 12.93 -18.56 21.08
N ASP A 3 14.25 -18.50 20.88
CA ASP A 3 15.10 -17.89 21.90
C ASP A 3 14.50 -16.51 22.20
N ARG A 4 14.21 -16.27 23.48
CA ARG A 4 13.47 -15.11 23.95
C ARG A 4 14.20 -13.85 23.50
N LEU A 5 13.60 -13.06 22.62
CA LEU A 5 14.20 -11.85 22.09
C LEU A 5 14.25 -10.78 23.20
N ASN A 6 15.45 -10.51 23.70
CA ASN A 6 15.66 -9.41 24.65
C ASN A 6 15.35 -8.08 23.94
N SER A 7 14.24 -7.45 24.32
CA SER A 7 13.62 -6.37 23.56
C SER A 7 13.02 -5.31 24.48
N TYR A 8 13.33 -4.05 24.22
CA TYR A 8 12.76 -2.89 24.91
C TYR A 8 11.94 -2.06 23.93
N PHE A 9 10.73 -1.66 24.31
CA PHE A 9 9.82 -0.86 23.51
C PHE A 9 9.73 0.53 24.09
N TYR A 10 9.90 1.58 23.28
CA TYR A 10 9.98 2.94 23.80
C TYR A 10 9.25 3.97 22.93
N ASP A 11 8.84 5.07 23.57
CA ASP A 11 8.11 6.18 22.94
C ASP A 11 8.31 7.47 23.75
N ILE A 12 8.32 8.63 23.08
CA ILE A 12 8.57 9.95 23.68
C ILE A 12 7.38 10.89 23.45
N GLU A 13 6.97 11.57 24.53
CA GLU A 13 5.98 12.64 24.46
C GLU A 13 6.54 13.99 24.93
N SER A 14 6.13 15.06 24.25
CA SER A 14 6.64 16.43 24.47
C SER A 14 5.52 17.46 24.50
N LEU A 15 5.24 17.97 25.70
CA LEU A 15 4.27 19.01 26.03
C LEU A 15 5.01 20.26 26.53
N THR A 16 4.30 21.39 26.59
CA THR A 16 4.84 22.70 26.97
C THR A 16 5.55 22.71 28.32
N ASN A 17 5.07 21.91 29.29
CA ASN A 17 5.64 21.84 30.65
C ASN A 17 5.95 20.39 31.12
N ALA A 18 5.89 19.41 30.21
CA ALA A 18 6.24 18.02 30.51
C ALA A 18 6.89 17.33 29.32
N PHE A 19 7.93 16.54 29.57
CA PHE A 19 8.58 15.66 28.61
C PHE A 19 8.69 14.26 29.24
N THR A 20 8.24 13.23 28.53
CA THR A 20 8.24 11.85 29.03
C THR A 20 8.85 10.89 28.01
N LEU A 21 9.55 9.89 28.51
CA LEU A 21 10.00 8.72 27.76
C LEU A 21 9.59 7.48 28.55
N SER A 22 8.72 6.66 27.96
CA SER A 22 8.36 5.35 28.51
C SER A 22 9.19 4.27 27.81
N CYS A 23 9.68 3.31 28.58
CA CYS A 23 10.45 2.17 28.07
C CYS A 23 9.94 0.88 28.72
N TYR A 24 9.20 0.08 27.95
CA TYR A 24 8.66 -1.20 28.38
C TYR A 24 9.64 -2.34 28.08
N ARG A 25 9.88 -3.16 29.11
CA ARG A 25 10.78 -4.31 29.13
C ARG A 25 9.91 -5.55 29.38
N PRO A 26 9.40 -6.22 28.33
CA PRO A 26 8.46 -7.32 28.49
C PRO A 26 9.07 -8.50 29.25
N ASP A 27 10.37 -8.74 29.11
CA ASP A 27 11.02 -9.89 29.74
C ASP A 27 11.08 -9.79 31.26
N ASP A 28 11.19 -8.56 31.76
CA ASP A 28 11.17 -8.23 33.18
C ASP A 28 9.77 -7.86 33.69
N GLU A 29 8.76 -7.85 32.81
CA GLU A 29 7.44 -7.26 33.03
C GLU A 29 7.55 -5.90 33.73
N ARG A 30 8.26 -4.96 33.12
CA ARG A 30 8.60 -3.68 33.75
C ARG A 30 8.50 -2.51 32.79
N VAL A 31 8.05 -1.36 33.26
CA VAL A 31 8.16 -0.08 32.55
C VAL A 31 9.00 0.93 33.32
N ASP A 32 9.97 1.51 32.62
CA ASP A 32 10.76 2.65 33.07
C ASP A 32 10.17 3.93 32.49
N ILE A 33 9.76 4.85 33.34
CA ILE A 33 9.17 6.15 32.98
C ILE A 33 10.16 7.23 33.37
N TYR A 34 10.83 7.78 32.37
CA TYR A 34 11.68 8.95 32.51
C TYR A 34 10.83 10.19 32.28
N TYR A 35 10.86 11.15 33.18
CA TYR A 35 10.06 12.37 33.04
C TYR A 35 10.80 13.62 33.50
N LEU A 36 10.50 14.71 32.82
CA LEU A 36 10.93 16.05 33.12
C LEU A 36 9.70 16.94 33.17
N VAL A 37 9.42 17.55 34.32
CA VAL A 37 8.30 18.50 34.48
C VAL A 37 8.82 19.83 34.98
N ASP A 38 8.36 20.93 34.39
CA ASP A 38 8.82 22.27 34.77
C ASP A 38 8.14 22.77 36.06
N ASP A 39 6.94 22.26 36.37
CA ASP A 39 6.23 22.51 37.62
C ASP A 39 6.27 21.29 38.55
N PRO A 40 7.03 21.32 39.67
CA PRO A 40 7.06 20.25 40.65
C PRO A 40 5.71 19.94 41.29
N GLY A 41 4.73 20.86 41.24
CA GLY A 41 3.37 20.63 41.72
C GLY A 41 2.65 19.49 40.98
N LEU A 42 2.98 19.27 39.70
CA LEU A 42 2.41 18.21 38.86
C LEU A 42 2.79 16.80 39.30
N THR A 43 3.85 16.65 40.09
CA THR A 43 4.26 15.37 40.70
C THR A 43 4.08 15.35 42.21
N GLY A 44 3.47 16.41 42.77
CA GLY A 44 3.40 16.62 44.21
C GLY A 44 4.79 16.64 44.85
N GLN A 45 5.77 17.29 44.21
CA GLN A 45 7.19 17.26 44.61
C GLN A 45 7.77 15.83 44.60
N ASP A 46 7.48 15.10 43.53
CA ASP A 46 7.91 13.72 43.34
C ASP A 46 7.46 12.71 44.42
N SER A 47 6.28 12.93 44.98
CA SER A 47 5.80 12.20 46.14
C SER A 47 5.36 10.76 45.86
N ILE A 48 5.40 9.91 46.90
CA ILE A 48 4.88 8.53 46.86
C ILE A 48 3.37 8.48 46.51
N PRO A 49 2.50 9.34 47.07
CA PRO A 49 1.08 9.40 46.68
C PRO A 49 0.87 9.61 45.18
N PHE A 50 1.59 10.55 44.55
CA PHE A 50 1.51 10.77 43.11
C PHE A 50 1.89 9.50 42.33
N LYS A 51 3.02 8.87 42.67
CA LYS A 51 3.49 7.63 42.01
C LYS A 51 2.47 6.50 42.15
N LYS A 52 1.79 6.37 43.29
CA LYS A 52 0.71 5.38 43.49
C LYS A 52 -0.52 5.69 42.64
N MET A 53 -0.92 6.95 42.54
CA MET A 53 -2.03 7.39 41.71
C MET A 53 -1.73 7.13 40.22
N ALA A 54 -0.57 7.57 39.74
CA ALA A 54 -0.14 7.33 38.36
C ALA A 54 -0.03 5.84 38.04
N ALA A 55 0.47 5.02 38.96
CA ALA A 55 0.51 3.56 38.80
C ALA A 55 -0.90 2.93 38.73
N GLY A 56 -1.87 3.49 39.46
CA GLY A 56 -3.28 3.11 39.34
C GLY A 56 -3.85 3.43 37.97
N GLU A 57 -3.60 4.65 37.47
CA GLU A 57 -4.06 5.12 36.16
C GLU A 57 -3.46 4.30 35.01
N ILE A 58 -2.15 4.03 35.06
CA ILE A 58 -1.47 3.17 34.09
C ILE A 58 -2.14 1.80 34.01
N ARG A 59 -2.41 1.15 35.14
CA ARG A 59 -3.03 -0.19 35.18
C ARG A 59 -4.50 -0.16 34.76
N ALA A 60 -5.22 0.92 35.07
CA ALA A 60 -6.61 1.10 34.67
C ALA A 60 -6.74 1.23 33.14
N LYS A 61 -5.85 2.00 32.50
CA LYS A 61 -5.85 2.20 31.05
C LYS A 61 -5.19 1.06 30.29
N ASN A 62 -4.20 0.36 30.84
CA ASN A 62 -3.42 -0.66 30.13
C ASN A 62 -3.66 -2.06 30.70
N GLN A 63 -4.76 -2.70 30.31
CA GLN A 63 -5.18 -4.01 30.84
C GLN A 63 -4.19 -5.16 30.54
N ASN A 64 -3.38 -5.01 29.48
CA ASN A 64 -2.30 -5.93 29.11
C ASN A 64 -1.00 -5.72 29.90
N PHE A 65 -0.94 -4.75 30.81
CA PHE A 65 0.23 -4.49 31.63
C PHE A 65 -0.05 -4.70 33.11
N ARG A 66 0.67 -5.63 33.75
CA ARG A 66 0.58 -5.91 35.19
C ARG A 66 1.93 -5.80 35.92
N GLY A 67 2.93 -5.32 35.21
CA GLY A 67 4.31 -5.27 35.63
C GLY A 67 4.65 -4.20 36.68
N ASP A 68 5.95 -4.13 36.96
CA ASP A 68 6.54 -3.13 37.84
C ASP A 68 6.74 -1.79 37.12
N ILE A 69 6.58 -0.69 37.86
CA ILE A 69 6.62 0.66 37.33
C ILE A 69 7.71 1.44 38.08
N TYR A 70 8.68 1.96 37.32
CA TYR A 70 9.78 2.76 37.86
C TYR A 70 9.71 4.19 37.33
N TYR A 71 9.75 5.15 38.24
CA TYR A 71 9.72 6.58 37.95
C TYR A 71 11.13 7.16 38.09
N LEU A 72 11.63 7.80 37.04
CA LEU A 72 12.97 8.35 36.94
C LEU A 72 12.89 9.85 36.62
N ASN A 73 13.13 10.69 37.63
CA ASN A 73 13.06 12.14 37.50
C ASN A 73 14.29 12.69 36.78
N LEU A 74 14.10 13.23 35.58
CA LEU A 74 15.16 13.75 34.73
C LEU A 74 15.76 15.09 35.20
N HIS A 75 15.26 15.68 36.29
CA HIS A 75 16.00 16.73 37.02
C HIS A 75 17.22 16.18 37.78
N GLU A 76 17.26 14.87 38.04
CA GLU A 76 18.34 14.22 38.77
C GLU A 76 19.42 13.67 37.84
N GLN A 77 20.67 13.86 38.20
CA GLN A 77 21.81 13.37 37.43
C GLN A 77 21.80 11.84 37.29
N THR A 78 21.44 11.11 38.36
CA THR A 78 21.41 9.64 38.40
C THR A 78 20.40 9.05 37.42
N ALA A 79 19.23 9.67 37.26
CA ALA A 79 18.23 9.26 36.28
C ALA A 79 18.75 9.43 34.84
N ASN A 80 19.50 10.52 34.59
CA ASN A 80 20.11 10.82 33.30
C ASN A 80 21.27 9.89 32.96
N GLU A 81 22.12 9.55 33.94
CA GLU A 81 23.17 8.54 33.80
C GLU A 81 22.57 7.19 33.43
N ARG A 82 21.49 6.79 34.11
CA ARG A 82 20.76 5.55 33.79
C ARG A 82 20.16 5.56 32.39
N LEU A 83 19.57 6.68 31.96
CA LEU A 83 19.03 6.82 30.61
C LEU A 83 20.14 6.70 29.56
N ALA A 84 21.27 7.40 29.77
CA ALA A 84 22.43 7.37 28.89
C ALA A 84 23.08 5.98 28.82
N GLN A 85 23.18 5.26 29.94
CA GLN A 85 23.68 3.88 29.98
C GLN A 85 22.73 2.89 29.29
N ALA A 86 21.42 3.06 29.46
CA ALA A 86 20.43 2.16 28.88
C ALA A 86 20.35 2.32 27.35
N PHE A 87 20.09 3.53 26.86
CA PHE A 87 19.91 3.79 25.43
C PHE A 87 21.24 3.95 24.68
N GLY A 88 22.31 4.28 25.40
CA GLY A 88 23.62 4.62 24.87
C GLY A 88 23.74 6.10 24.51
N LEU A 89 24.93 6.67 24.72
CA LEU A 89 25.25 8.04 24.36
C LEU A 89 26.71 8.13 23.94
N SER A 90 26.94 8.48 22.68
CA SER A 90 28.27 8.69 22.14
C SER A 90 28.21 9.57 20.90
N ASP A 91 29.18 10.47 20.75
CA ASP A 91 29.46 11.25 19.54
C ASP A 91 30.72 10.77 18.80
N ALA A 92 31.20 9.54 19.10
CA ALA A 92 32.32 8.96 18.37
C ALA A 92 32.01 8.87 16.87
N ARG A 93 32.99 9.14 16.00
CA ARG A 93 32.78 9.06 14.54
C ARG A 93 32.39 7.65 14.06
N TYR A 94 32.90 6.62 14.75
CA TYR A 94 32.61 5.21 14.53
C TYR A 94 32.41 4.53 15.88
N VAL A 95 31.20 4.62 16.45
CA VAL A 95 30.89 4.04 17.77
C VAL A 95 31.14 2.52 17.86
N ASN A 96 31.08 1.83 16.71
CA ASN A 96 31.40 0.41 16.58
C ASN A 96 32.85 0.08 16.93
N ASP A 97 33.79 1.01 16.79
CA ASP A 97 35.16 0.87 17.28
C ASP A 97 35.18 1.23 18.78
N PRO A 98 35.40 0.26 19.70
CA PRO A 98 35.43 0.54 21.13
C PRO A 98 36.49 1.56 21.54
N GLU A 99 37.54 1.71 20.73
CA GLU A 99 38.63 2.66 20.96
C GLU A 99 38.35 4.07 20.39
N ALA A 100 37.24 4.25 19.67
CA ALA A 100 36.90 5.54 19.10
C ALA A 100 36.56 6.55 20.21
N LYS A 101 37.25 7.68 20.19
CA LYS A 101 37.06 8.75 21.17
C LYS A 101 35.66 9.35 21.06
N SER A 102 35.00 9.48 22.21
CA SER A 102 33.78 10.26 22.40
C SER A 102 34.05 11.39 23.39
N SER A 103 33.35 12.52 23.24
CA SER A 103 33.34 13.54 24.28
C SER A 103 32.53 13.12 25.50
N PHE A 104 31.64 12.13 25.40
CA PHE A 104 30.86 11.61 26.52
C PHE A 104 31.64 10.59 27.36
N PRO A 105 31.28 10.39 28.65
CA PRO A 105 31.85 9.36 29.50
C PRO A 105 31.82 7.97 28.87
N ALA A 106 32.90 7.19 29.04
CA ALA A 106 33.02 5.84 28.48
C ALA A 106 31.90 4.89 28.95
N ALA A 107 31.42 5.07 30.18
CA ALA A 107 30.31 4.29 30.74
C ALA A 107 28.98 4.47 29.97
N PHE A 108 28.85 5.52 29.17
CA PHE A 108 27.65 5.76 28.36
C PHE A 108 27.75 5.16 26.95
N ARG A 109 28.91 4.63 26.54
CA ARG A 109 29.08 4.06 25.20
C ARG A 109 28.01 2.97 24.98
N PRO A 110 27.20 3.03 23.90
CA PRO A 110 26.29 1.95 23.59
C PRO A 110 27.06 0.67 23.25
N THR A 111 26.54 -0.48 23.69
CA THR A 111 26.89 -1.77 23.09
C THR A 111 26.49 -1.77 21.62
N CYS A 112 27.36 -2.25 20.74
CA CYS A 112 27.09 -2.43 19.32
C CYS A 112 26.94 -3.92 19.00
N ASP A 113 26.11 -4.26 18.01
CA ASP A 113 25.98 -5.63 17.49
C ASP A 113 27.26 -6.19 16.83
N THR A 114 28.26 -5.33 16.64
CA THR A 114 29.60 -5.66 16.13
C THR A 114 30.67 -5.73 17.22
N ASP A 115 30.31 -5.52 18.49
CA ASP A 115 31.26 -5.69 19.59
C ASP A 115 31.64 -7.17 19.74
N PRO A 116 32.91 -7.52 20.03
CA PRO A 116 33.35 -8.92 20.10
C PRO A 116 32.57 -9.77 21.11
N ASP A 117 32.04 -9.14 22.16
CA ASP A 117 31.37 -9.79 23.29
C ASP A 117 29.84 -9.69 23.19
N TYR A 118 29.33 -9.15 22.08
CA TYR A 118 27.90 -8.93 21.88
C TYR A 118 27.15 -10.26 21.82
N SER A 119 26.02 -10.31 22.51
CA SER A 119 25.04 -11.38 22.38
C SER A 119 23.63 -10.79 22.49
N PRO A 120 22.71 -11.17 21.57
CA PRO A 120 21.35 -10.62 21.55
C PRO A 120 20.52 -11.02 22.77
N GLU A 121 20.94 -12.04 23.54
CA GLU A 121 20.30 -12.44 24.79
C GLU A 121 20.66 -11.49 25.94
N LYS A 122 21.88 -10.90 25.93
CA LYS A 122 22.39 -10.03 26.99
C LYS A 122 22.16 -8.55 26.72
N ALA A 123 22.17 -8.15 25.44
CA ALA A 123 22.04 -6.77 25.02
C ALA A 123 20.72 -6.58 24.24
N PRO A 124 19.77 -5.79 24.77
CA PRO A 124 18.45 -5.65 24.18
C PRO A 124 18.49 -4.92 22.82
N TYR A 125 17.52 -5.26 21.97
CA TYR A 125 17.08 -4.42 20.87
C TYR A 125 16.11 -3.35 21.39
N PHE A 126 16.17 -2.15 20.82
CA PHE A 126 15.28 -1.03 21.14
C PHE A 126 14.30 -0.81 19.99
N PHE A 127 13.00 -0.95 20.26
CA PHE A 127 11.93 -0.85 19.30
C PHE A 127 11.11 0.41 19.56
N GLY A 128 11.13 1.35 18.62
CA GLY A 128 10.22 2.49 18.59
C GLY A 128 9.35 2.47 17.33
N TYR A 129 8.31 3.29 17.29
CA TYR A 129 7.42 3.40 16.13
C TYR A 129 7.59 4.76 15.46
N ASN A 130 8.10 4.79 14.22
CA ASN A 130 8.53 6.03 13.54
C ASN A 130 9.64 6.79 14.33
N SER A 131 10.38 6.05 15.17
CA SER A 131 11.37 6.58 16.09
C SER A 131 12.64 7.07 15.43
N THR A 132 13.02 6.46 14.31
CA THR A 132 14.17 6.87 13.49
C THR A 132 14.03 8.30 12.97
N ASN A 133 12.80 8.79 12.77
CA ASN A 133 12.53 10.16 12.37
C ASN A 133 12.37 11.08 13.61
N TYR A 134 11.50 10.72 14.55
CA TYR A 134 11.14 11.60 15.68
C TYR A 134 11.90 11.30 16.97
N ASP A 135 11.65 10.17 17.63
CA ASP A 135 12.12 9.91 19.01
C ASP A 135 13.65 9.96 19.15
N LEU A 136 14.39 9.35 18.22
CA LEU A 136 15.86 9.37 18.27
C LEU A 136 16.40 10.78 18.03
N THR A 137 15.71 11.61 17.24
CA THR A 137 16.07 13.02 17.01
C THR A 137 15.85 13.82 18.30
N MET A 138 14.71 13.63 18.96
CA MET A 138 14.41 14.25 20.25
C MET A 138 15.42 13.82 21.32
N LEU A 139 15.73 12.53 21.42
CA LEU A 139 16.67 11.99 22.40
C LEU A 139 18.12 12.46 22.16
N ALA A 140 18.55 12.55 20.90
CA ALA A 140 19.86 13.10 20.57
C ALA A 140 19.99 14.57 20.97
N TYR A 141 18.96 15.39 20.70
CA TYR A 141 18.91 16.78 21.14
C TYR A 141 18.91 16.89 22.67
N TYR A 142 18.07 16.09 23.34
CA TYR A 142 17.98 16.05 24.80
C TYR A 142 19.34 15.80 25.45
N PHE A 143 20.07 14.77 25.02
CA PHE A 143 21.36 14.44 25.61
C PHE A 143 22.42 15.52 25.40
N THR A 144 22.48 16.16 24.22
CA THR A 144 23.49 17.20 23.96
C THR A 144 23.22 18.51 24.70
N ARG A 145 21.97 18.76 25.10
CA ARG A 145 21.58 19.87 25.96
C ARG A 145 21.72 19.58 27.45
N THR A 146 21.69 18.30 27.83
CA THR A 146 21.78 17.88 29.24
C THR A 146 23.23 17.73 29.72
N TRP A 147 24.12 17.23 28.86
CA TRP A 147 25.51 16.90 29.22
C TRP A 147 26.51 17.85 28.58
N TRP A 148 27.08 18.78 29.35
CA TRP A 148 27.94 19.86 28.85
C TRP A 148 29.43 19.55 28.99
N PRO A 149 30.27 20.06 28.08
CA PRO A 149 31.71 19.89 28.16
C PRO A 149 32.29 20.64 29.37
N ASN A 150 33.14 19.96 30.13
CA ASN A 150 34.01 20.57 31.13
C ASN A 150 35.24 21.24 30.47
N ALA A 151 36.17 21.77 31.28
CA ALA A 151 37.37 22.44 30.79
C ALA A 151 38.30 21.53 29.94
N SER A 152 38.24 20.21 30.14
CA SER A 152 38.98 19.22 29.35
C SER A 152 38.26 18.77 28.07
N GLY A 153 37.05 19.30 27.82
CA GLY A 153 36.21 18.96 26.66
C GLY A 153 35.35 17.71 26.84
N VAL A 154 35.44 17.01 27.97
CA VAL A 154 34.59 15.86 28.31
C VAL A 154 33.20 16.36 28.73
N ARG A 155 32.16 15.82 28.12
CA ARG A 155 30.74 16.13 28.38
C ARG A 155 30.19 15.37 29.60
N ASP A 156 30.72 15.69 30.77
CA ASP A 156 30.31 15.11 32.06
C ASP A 156 29.63 16.13 33.00
N GLN A 157 29.50 17.40 32.60
CA GLN A 157 28.77 18.39 33.40
C GLN A 157 27.27 18.26 33.18
N PHE A 158 26.57 17.69 34.15
CA PHE A 158 25.11 17.60 34.13
C PHE A 158 24.46 18.97 34.35
N ARG A 159 23.56 19.36 33.44
CA ARG A 159 22.66 20.51 33.59
C ARG A 159 21.28 20.11 33.07
N PRO A 160 20.25 20.00 33.92
CA PRO A 160 18.93 19.60 33.45
C PRO A 160 18.39 20.64 32.47
N ILE A 161 17.89 20.16 31.34
CA ILE A 161 17.08 20.95 30.39
C ILE A 161 15.67 21.16 30.97
N THR A 162 14.88 22.05 30.37
CA THR A 162 13.45 22.24 30.70
C THR A 162 12.55 21.51 29.70
N ALA A 163 11.35 21.11 30.13
CA ALA A 163 10.36 20.53 29.23
C ALA A 163 9.95 21.54 28.15
N LYS A 164 9.86 22.83 28.50
CA LYS A 164 9.62 23.91 27.53
C LYS A 164 10.64 23.96 26.39
N GLU A 165 11.93 23.80 26.69
CA GLU A 165 12.98 23.79 25.66
C GLU A 165 12.83 22.57 24.72
N MET A 166 12.53 21.40 25.28
CA MET A 166 12.22 20.20 24.47
C MET A 166 11.00 20.41 23.59
N ARG A 167 9.97 21.11 24.09
CA ARG A 167 8.78 21.45 23.32
C ARG A 167 9.07 22.42 22.17
N ASP A 168 9.89 23.44 22.40
CA ASP A 168 10.28 24.40 21.35
C ASP A 168 11.04 23.72 20.20
N PHE A 169 11.88 22.75 20.54
CA PHE A 169 12.54 21.91 19.54
C PHE A 169 11.52 21.04 18.79
N ASN A 170 10.61 20.36 19.49
CA ASN A 170 9.51 19.60 18.90
C ASN A 170 8.69 20.44 17.90
N ASP A 171 8.28 21.65 18.28
CA ASP A 171 7.49 22.53 17.41
C ASP A 171 8.28 22.94 16.15
N THR A 172 9.61 23.06 16.26
CA THR A 172 10.50 23.27 15.10
C THR A 172 10.50 22.05 14.17
N LEU A 173 10.54 20.82 14.72
CA LEU A 173 10.47 19.59 13.95
C LEU A 173 9.17 19.51 13.13
N PHE A 174 8.02 19.73 13.76
CA PHE A 174 6.72 19.63 13.09
C PHE A 174 6.42 20.81 12.15
N SER A 175 6.96 22.00 12.42
CA SER A 175 6.74 23.17 11.57
C SER A 175 7.64 23.23 10.33
N ARG A 176 8.91 22.80 10.44
CA ARG A 176 9.92 22.93 9.37
C ARG A 176 10.41 21.60 8.80
N TYR A 177 10.39 20.51 9.57
CA TYR A 177 11.09 19.25 9.25
C TYR A 177 10.19 17.99 9.29
N ILE A 178 8.86 18.10 9.22
CA ILE A 178 7.88 17.01 9.48
C ILE A 178 8.09 15.69 8.69
N GLY A 179 8.85 15.71 7.59
CA GLY A 179 9.22 14.51 6.81
C GLY A 179 10.69 14.10 6.87
N GLN A 180 11.54 14.87 7.54
CA GLN A 180 12.99 14.65 7.67
C GLN A 180 13.51 15.33 8.93
N MET A 181 12.92 14.98 10.08
CA MET A 181 13.23 15.59 11.37
C MET A 181 14.71 15.51 11.78
N PRO A 182 15.47 14.43 11.44
CA PRO A 182 16.91 14.38 11.65
C PRO A 182 17.71 15.54 11.06
N ALA A 183 17.22 16.16 9.98
CA ALA A 183 17.92 17.28 9.33
C ALA A 183 17.96 18.56 10.21
N SER A 184 17.11 18.65 11.24
CA SER A 184 17.15 19.74 12.23
C SER A 184 18.46 19.78 13.02
N LEU A 185 19.16 18.66 13.14
CA LEU A 185 20.39 18.54 13.91
C LEU A 185 21.65 18.76 13.08
N TRP A 186 21.53 19.05 11.78
CA TRP A 186 22.68 19.03 10.87
C TRP A 186 23.79 20.04 11.24
N GLU A 187 23.43 21.20 11.82
CA GLU A 187 24.38 22.21 12.29
C GLU A 187 25.04 21.83 13.62
N ASP A 188 24.36 21.02 14.43
CA ASP A 188 24.91 20.46 15.67
C ASP A 188 25.60 19.13 15.37
N LYS A 189 26.91 19.21 15.08
CA LYS A 189 27.75 18.04 14.80
C LYS A 189 27.68 16.98 15.91
N THR A 190 27.56 17.40 17.18
CA THR A 190 27.50 16.47 18.31
C THR A 190 26.19 15.70 18.26
N ALA A 191 25.07 16.41 18.17
CA ALA A 191 23.73 15.79 18.14
C ALA A 191 23.54 14.92 16.89
N SER A 192 24.06 15.37 15.74
CA SER A 192 24.09 14.58 14.51
C SER A 192 24.86 13.27 14.66
N LEU A 193 26.01 13.29 15.35
CA LEU A 193 26.80 12.08 15.61
C LEU A 193 26.12 11.15 16.62
N VAL A 194 25.51 11.69 17.68
CA VAL A 194 24.69 10.91 18.63
C VAL A 194 23.54 10.20 17.91
N LEU A 195 22.76 10.93 17.11
CA LEU A 195 21.67 10.37 16.32
C LEU A 195 22.16 9.27 15.36
N LYS A 196 23.27 9.53 14.67
CA LYS A 196 23.88 8.53 13.78
C LYS A 196 24.31 7.30 14.56
N ASN A 197 24.91 7.47 15.74
CA ASN A 197 25.44 6.38 16.54
C ASN A 197 24.36 5.46 17.08
N PHE A 198 23.17 5.96 17.42
CA PHE A 198 22.01 5.09 17.72
C PHE A 198 21.77 4.06 16.62
N ARG A 199 21.80 4.48 15.35
CA ARG A 199 21.62 3.58 14.20
C ARG A 199 22.83 2.68 13.96
N MET A 200 24.04 3.22 14.14
CA MET A 200 25.28 2.46 13.95
C MET A 200 25.45 1.30 14.95
N THR A 201 24.77 1.35 16.10
CA THR A 201 24.74 0.22 17.05
C THR A 201 24.13 -1.06 16.47
N GLY A 202 23.27 -0.96 15.45
CA GLY A 202 22.46 -2.06 14.94
C GLY A 202 21.30 -2.51 15.84
N ARG A 203 21.10 -1.88 17.01
CA ARG A 203 20.12 -2.30 18.03
C ARG A 203 18.89 -1.40 18.14
N HIS A 204 18.98 -0.13 17.74
CA HIS A 204 17.83 0.78 17.67
C HIS A 204 17.10 0.61 16.35
N LEU A 205 15.85 0.14 16.41
CA LEU A 205 15.05 -0.27 15.27
C LEU A 205 13.70 0.46 15.24
N ASP A 206 13.31 0.93 14.06
CA ASP A 206 11.99 1.48 13.80
C ASP A 206 11.03 0.39 13.29
N VAL A 207 10.09 -0.02 14.15
CA VAL A 207 9.09 -1.07 13.86
C VAL A 207 8.25 -0.71 12.64
N SER A 208 8.01 0.58 12.38
CA SER A 208 7.23 1.02 11.22
C SER A 208 7.89 0.62 9.88
N GLN A 209 9.22 0.54 9.83
CA GLN A 209 9.96 0.16 8.61
C GLN A 209 9.94 -1.34 8.32
N LEU A 210 9.57 -2.18 9.29
CA LEU A 210 9.37 -3.62 9.06
C LEU A 210 8.12 -3.87 8.18
N ASN A 211 7.20 -2.90 8.11
CA ASN A 211 6.05 -2.93 7.20
C ASN A 211 6.16 -1.81 6.16
N GLU A 212 7.03 -1.99 5.16
CA GLU A 212 7.32 -0.96 4.16
C GLU A 212 6.09 -0.43 3.41
N ARG A 213 5.05 -1.26 3.23
CA ARG A 213 3.78 -0.88 2.58
C ARG A 213 2.93 0.04 3.45
N GLN A 214 2.99 -0.13 4.78
CA GLN A 214 2.17 0.61 5.75
C GLN A 214 2.99 1.47 6.71
N ARG A 215 4.28 1.70 6.43
CA ARG A 215 5.23 2.48 7.27
C ARG A 215 4.79 3.91 7.60
N ARG A 216 3.83 4.45 6.86
CA ARG A 216 3.26 5.80 7.09
C ARG A 216 1.93 5.78 7.85
N VAL A 217 1.39 4.61 8.14
CA VAL A 217 0.16 4.46 8.92
C VAL A 217 0.50 4.64 10.39
N GLY A 218 -0.35 5.35 11.12
CA GLY A 218 -0.17 5.54 12.56
C GLY A 218 -0.38 4.23 13.35
N LEU A 219 0.42 4.04 14.40
CA LEU A 219 0.38 2.87 15.28
C LEU A 219 -1.06 2.53 15.70
N LYS A 220 -1.80 3.53 16.18
CA LYS A 220 -3.19 3.41 16.67
C LYS A 220 -4.15 2.77 15.66
N ARG A 221 -3.98 3.02 14.35
CA ARG A 221 -4.82 2.39 13.32
C ARG A 221 -4.50 0.91 13.16
N LEU A 222 -3.21 0.55 13.19
CA LEU A 222 -2.77 -0.84 13.08
C LEU A 222 -3.18 -1.65 14.31
N LEU A 223 -3.03 -1.06 15.50
CA LEU A 223 -3.52 -1.64 16.76
C LEU A 223 -5.04 -1.84 16.72
N GLY A 224 -5.77 -0.82 16.27
CA GLY A 224 -7.22 -0.87 16.10
C GLY A 224 -7.65 -2.04 15.23
N ASN A 225 -7.04 -2.19 14.04
CA ASN A 225 -7.28 -3.31 13.14
C ASN A 225 -7.04 -4.66 13.85
N LEU A 226 -5.98 -4.78 14.63
CA LEU A 226 -5.65 -6.02 15.34
C LEU A 226 -6.47 -6.27 16.63
N GLY A 227 -7.45 -5.43 16.94
CA GLY A 227 -8.29 -5.58 18.14
C GLY A 227 -7.65 -5.07 19.44
N TRP A 228 -6.49 -4.40 19.36
CA TRP A 228 -5.81 -3.79 20.49
C TRP A 228 -6.36 -2.39 20.81
N GLN A 229 -5.92 -1.82 21.92
CA GLN A 229 -6.43 -0.55 22.42
C GLN A 229 -6.11 0.62 21.46
N ILE A 230 -7.08 1.53 21.31
CA ILE A 230 -6.92 2.82 20.62
C ILE A 230 -7.06 3.93 21.65
N LEU A 231 -5.96 4.26 22.33
CA LEU A 231 -5.92 5.36 23.29
C LEU A 231 -5.26 6.58 22.65
N GLU A 232 -5.92 7.73 22.70
CA GLU A 232 -5.38 9.04 22.29
C GLU A 232 -5.39 10.01 23.48
N SER A 233 -4.42 10.92 23.54
CA SER A 233 -4.37 11.97 24.55
C SER A 233 -4.92 13.29 24.01
N ASP A 234 -5.87 13.88 24.72
CA ASP A 234 -6.41 15.20 24.36
C ASP A 234 -5.34 16.30 24.48
N LYS A 235 -4.33 16.11 25.33
CA LYS A 235 -3.24 17.07 25.53
C LYS A 235 -2.26 17.15 24.36
N LEU A 236 -2.31 16.20 23.41
CA LEU A 236 -1.50 16.26 22.19
C LEU A 236 -2.18 17.05 21.06
N ARG A 237 -3.37 17.60 21.29
CA ARG A 237 -4.07 18.44 20.31
C ARG A 237 -3.45 19.84 20.24
N PRO A 238 -3.44 20.50 19.07
CA PRO A 238 -2.88 21.84 18.92
C PRO A 238 -3.50 22.84 19.91
N GLY A 239 -2.66 23.44 20.76
CA GLY A 239 -3.08 24.43 21.77
C GLY A 239 -3.64 23.84 23.08
N GLN A 240 -3.48 22.53 23.32
CA GLN A 240 -3.86 21.85 24.57
C GLN A 240 -2.66 21.17 25.25
N ASP A 241 -1.44 21.48 24.81
CA ASP A 241 -0.18 20.87 25.23
C ASP A 241 0.36 21.38 26.58
N TYR A 242 -0.50 21.91 27.44
CA TYR A 242 -0.14 22.36 28.78
C TYR A 242 -0.91 21.56 29.85
N LEU A 243 -0.16 21.01 30.80
CA LEU A 243 -0.69 20.27 31.93
C LEU A 243 -0.97 21.19 33.13
N THR A 244 -2.09 20.98 33.80
CA THR A 244 -2.60 21.82 34.88
C THR A 244 -2.84 21.06 36.19
N SER A 245 -2.79 19.72 36.18
CA SER A 245 -3.01 18.91 37.37
C SER A 245 -2.17 17.62 37.38
N GLN A 246 -2.09 16.97 38.54
CA GLN A 246 -1.39 15.69 38.70
C GLN A 246 -2.09 14.57 37.91
N GLU A 247 -3.41 14.61 37.82
CA GLU A 247 -4.23 13.66 37.08
C GLU A 247 -3.94 13.77 35.57
N GLU A 248 -3.85 14.99 35.03
CA GLU A 248 -3.50 15.18 33.62
C GLU A 248 -2.09 14.65 33.29
N PHE A 249 -1.15 14.73 34.24
CA PHE A 249 0.18 14.16 34.06
C PHE A 249 0.19 12.63 34.17
N ALA A 250 -0.54 12.05 35.13
CA ALA A 250 -0.73 10.61 35.22
C ALA A 250 -1.39 10.04 33.96
N ASP A 251 -2.36 10.76 33.39
CA ASP A 251 -3.03 10.42 32.13
C ASP A 251 -2.07 10.41 30.94
N LEU A 252 -1.20 11.42 30.85
CA LEU A 252 -0.15 11.47 29.81
C LEU A 252 0.79 10.27 29.93
N ILE A 253 1.25 9.96 31.15
CA ILE A 253 2.11 8.80 31.40
C ILE A 253 1.38 7.51 31.00
N ALA A 254 0.13 7.31 31.42
CA ALA A 254 -0.64 6.13 31.08
C ALA A 254 -0.84 5.96 29.56
N TYR A 255 -1.01 7.07 28.83
CA TYR A 255 -1.03 7.10 27.37
C TYR A 255 0.32 6.70 26.76
N ASN A 256 1.43 7.30 27.18
CA ASN A 256 2.77 6.98 26.66
C ASN A 256 3.19 5.52 26.98
N VAL A 257 2.75 4.97 28.13
CA VAL A 257 2.88 3.54 28.45
C VAL A 257 2.03 2.66 27.52
N SER A 258 0.83 3.12 27.14
CA SER A 258 -0.05 2.40 26.20
C SER A 258 0.63 2.20 24.85
N ASP A 259 1.32 3.20 24.33
CA ASP A 259 2.03 3.11 23.05
C ASP A 259 3.09 2.01 23.08
N VAL A 260 3.91 1.94 24.13
CA VAL A 260 5.01 0.97 24.21
C VAL A 260 4.55 -0.46 24.50
N VAL A 261 3.54 -0.63 25.36
CA VAL A 261 2.98 -1.95 25.67
C VAL A 261 2.24 -2.52 24.46
N ASN A 262 1.47 -1.69 23.75
CA ASN A 262 0.76 -2.15 22.56
C ASN A 262 1.68 -2.24 21.33
N LEU A 263 2.77 -1.47 21.24
CA LEU A 263 3.79 -1.63 20.20
C LEU A 263 4.41 -3.04 20.25
N LYS A 264 4.62 -3.59 21.45
CA LYS A 264 5.01 -5.00 21.62
C LYS A 264 3.99 -5.93 20.96
N GLU A 265 2.69 -5.71 21.14
CA GLU A 265 1.66 -6.56 20.55
C GLU A 265 1.63 -6.47 19.01
N LEU A 266 1.84 -5.27 18.45
CA LEU A 266 2.03 -5.12 17.00
C LEU A 266 3.26 -5.88 16.52
N PHE A 267 4.40 -5.76 17.22
CA PHE A 267 5.63 -6.45 16.85
C PHE A 267 5.51 -7.97 16.95
N CYS A 268 4.73 -8.49 17.91
CA CYS A 268 4.44 -9.92 18.04
C CYS A 268 3.60 -10.49 16.89
N HIS A 269 2.96 -9.65 16.07
CA HIS A 269 2.23 -10.12 14.89
C HIS A 269 3.18 -10.87 13.93
N PRO A 270 2.81 -12.06 13.40
CA PRO A 270 3.70 -12.92 12.60
C PRO A 270 4.41 -12.22 11.45
N TYR A 271 3.74 -11.28 10.79
CA TYR A 271 4.35 -10.47 9.72
C TYR A 271 5.57 -9.65 10.21
N TYR A 272 5.48 -8.98 11.37
CA TYR A 272 6.57 -8.15 11.88
C TYR A 272 7.74 -9.00 12.38
N GLN A 273 7.45 -10.08 13.12
CA GLN A 273 8.45 -11.08 13.53
C GLN A 273 9.17 -11.68 12.32
N GLY A 274 8.41 -12.09 11.30
CA GLY A 274 8.95 -12.67 10.08
C GLY A 274 9.90 -11.71 9.36
N GLN A 275 9.53 -10.43 9.23
CA GLN A 275 10.38 -9.41 8.61
C GLN A 275 11.65 -9.12 9.44
N PHE A 276 11.54 -9.10 10.77
CA PHE A 276 12.69 -8.95 11.66
C PHE A 276 13.69 -10.11 11.49
N LEU A 277 13.21 -11.35 11.63
CA LEU A 277 14.05 -12.56 11.53
C LEU A 277 14.68 -12.69 10.15
N LEU A 278 13.90 -12.42 9.10
CA LEU A 278 14.38 -12.43 7.73
C LEU A 278 15.54 -11.45 7.52
N LYS A 279 15.35 -10.18 7.88
CA LYS A 279 16.37 -9.14 7.65
C LYS A 279 17.59 -9.35 8.55
N LYS A 280 17.41 -9.85 9.77
CA LYS A 280 18.52 -10.31 10.61
C LYS A 280 19.30 -11.43 9.94
N GLY A 281 18.63 -12.47 9.44
CA GLY A 281 19.28 -13.58 8.72
C GLY A 281 20.05 -13.14 7.46
N LEU A 282 19.57 -12.11 6.76
CA LEU A 282 20.31 -11.51 5.63
C LEU A 282 21.59 -10.80 6.09
N LEU A 283 21.55 -10.06 7.20
CA LEU A 283 22.75 -9.42 7.77
C LEU A 283 23.77 -10.45 8.23
N ASP A 284 23.32 -11.55 8.85
CA ASP A 284 24.17 -12.65 9.30
C ASP A 284 24.83 -13.38 8.10
N ARG A 285 24.11 -13.51 6.98
CA ARG A 285 24.58 -14.17 5.76
C ARG A 285 25.55 -13.36 4.92
N TYR A 286 25.35 -12.04 4.86
CA TYR A 286 26.10 -11.14 3.98
C TYR A 286 26.84 -10.09 4.81
N PRO A 287 28.02 -10.40 5.38
CA PRO A 287 28.78 -9.45 6.20
C PRO A 287 29.17 -8.17 5.45
N ASP A 288 29.20 -8.19 4.12
CA ASP A 288 29.42 -7.03 3.25
C ASP A 288 28.33 -5.94 3.35
N LEU A 289 27.19 -6.27 3.97
CA LEU A 289 26.16 -5.31 4.35
C LEU A 289 26.56 -4.44 5.55
N ILE A 290 27.49 -4.92 6.38
CA ILE A 290 27.92 -4.29 7.64
C ILE A 290 29.36 -3.75 7.54
N TYR A 291 30.25 -4.48 6.85
CA TYR A 291 31.68 -4.20 6.84
C TYR A 291 32.17 -3.61 5.52
N GLN A 292 33.25 -2.83 5.60
CA GLN A 292 33.98 -2.25 4.47
C GLN A 292 34.64 -3.35 3.62
N GLU A 293 35.00 -3.00 2.37
CA GLU A 293 35.79 -3.87 1.50
C GLU A 293 37.19 -4.06 2.08
N ASP A 294 37.72 -5.27 1.97
CA ASP A 294 39.14 -5.53 2.16
C ASP A 294 39.90 -5.08 0.90
N GLY A 295 40.73 -4.04 0.98
CA GLY A 295 41.31 -3.39 -0.22
C GLY A 295 42.11 -4.33 -1.15
N ASP A 296 42.54 -5.48 -0.64
CA ASP A 296 43.31 -6.48 -1.37
C ASP A 296 42.45 -7.53 -2.09
N ILE A 297 41.20 -7.74 -1.66
CA ILE A 297 40.28 -8.76 -2.18
C ILE A 297 38.82 -8.30 -2.07
N TYR A 298 37.97 -8.56 -3.07
CA TYR A 298 36.54 -8.16 -3.05
C TYR A 298 35.70 -8.96 -2.02
N LYS A 299 35.97 -8.77 -0.73
CA LYS A 299 35.38 -9.46 0.43
C LYS A 299 35.24 -8.49 1.61
N PRO A 300 34.33 -8.76 2.56
CA PRO A 300 34.19 -7.94 3.75
C PRO A 300 35.39 -8.08 4.69
N LYS A 301 35.93 -6.94 5.13
CA LYS A 301 36.91 -6.88 6.21
C LYS A 301 36.19 -6.87 7.56
N ILE A 302 35.98 -8.05 8.14
CA ILE A 302 35.15 -8.20 9.35
C ILE A 302 35.88 -7.66 10.58
N GLY A 303 35.21 -6.77 11.32
CA GLY A 303 35.65 -6.29 12.62
C GLY A 303 35.06 -4.94 13.01
N PRO A 304 35.02 -4.61 14.32
CA PRO A 304 34.40 -3.38 14.83
C PRO A 304 34.97 -2.09 14.21
N LYS A 305 36.27 -2.09 13.86
CA LYS A 305 36.97 -0.96 13.22
C LYS A 305 36.66 -0.78 11.74
N PHE A 306 36.05 -1.78 11.12
CA PHE A 306 35.83 -1.85 9.68
C PHE A 306 34.34 -1.81 9.33
N VAL A 307 33.49 -1.40 10.28
CA VAL A 307 32.08 -1.15 9.99
C VAL A 307 31.96 0.01 9.01
N ARG A 308 31.15 -0.17 7.97
CA ARG A 308 30.96 0.85 6.93
C ARG A 308 30.02 1.95 7.40
N TYR A 309 30.27 3.19 6.98
CA TYR A 309 29.48 4.35 7.40
C TYR A 309 27.99 4.25 7.00
N ASP A 310 27.72 3.55 5.90
CA ASP A 310 26.41 3.30 5.30
C ASP A 310 25.97 1.84 5.51
N ARG A 311 26.30 1.25 6.68
CA ARG A 311 25.90 -0.13 7.02
C ARG A 311 24.38 -0.29 6.96
N LEU A 312 23.92 -1.49 6.67
CA LEU A 312 22.52 -1.84 6.84
C LEU A 312 22.23 -2.28 8.29
N THR A 313 20.97 -2.13 8.64
CA THR A 313 20.33 -2.53 9.91
C THR A 313 19.04 -3.28 9.59
N ILE A 314 18.43 -3.95 10.57
CA ILE A 314 17.23 -4.77 10.37
C ILE A 314 16.05 -3.94 9.83
N ASP A 315 15.95 -2.67 10.20
CA ASP A 315 14.91 -1.75 9.72
C ASP A 315 15.27 -1.04 8.39
N SER A 316 16.38 -1.44 7.75
CA SER A 316 16.73 -0.97 6.40
C SER A 316 15.76 -1.49 5.34
N THR A 317 15.59 -0.73 4.26
CA THR A 317 14.64 -1.09 3.19
C THR A 317 15.09 -2.32 2.41
N SER A 318 14.13 -3.12 1.95
CA SER A 318 14.36 -4.33 1.14
C SER A 318 15.11 -4.02 -0.15
N ALA A 319 14.86 -2.85 -0.73
CA ALA A 319 15.63 -2.33 -1.85
C ALA A 319 17.11 -2.09 -1.48
N ALA A 320 17.42 -1.59 -0.28
CA ALA A 320 18.80 -1.40 0.16
C ALA A 320 19.53 -2.74 0.35
N PHE A 321 18.85 -3.74 0.91
CA PHE A 321 19.34 -5.12 0.99
C PHE A 321 19.67 -5.66 -0.41
N ALA A 322 18.72 -5.62 -1.36
CA ALA A 322 18.95 -6.11 -2.71
C ALA A 322 20.14 -5.41 -3.40
N ARG A 323 20.24 -4.08 -3.29
CA ARG A 323 21.36 -3.30 -3.85
C ARG A 323 22.72 -3.81 -3.35
N LYS A 324 22.89 -3.91 -2.03
CA LYS A 324 24.19 -4.21 -1.43
C LYS A 324 24.52 -5.70 -1.43
N VAL A 325 23.53 -6.60 -1.41
CA VAL A 325 23.78 -8.03 -1.58
C VAL A 325 24.34 -8.31 -2.98
N LEU A 326 23.77 -7.68 -4.02
CA LEU A 326 24.18 -7.89 -5.41
C LEU A 326 25.45 -7.10 -5.77
N CYS A 327 25.63 -5.89 -5.23
CA CYS A 327 26.81 -5.08 -5.46
C CYS A 327 27.21 -4.30 -4.19
N PRO A 328 28.00 -4.90 -3.28
CA PRO A 328 28.26 -4.31 -1.96
C PRO A 328 29.18 -3.09 -1.98
N TYR A 329 30.17 -3.07 -2.88
CA TYR A 329 31.29 -2.11 -2.86
C TYR A 329 31.48 -1.33 -4.16
N GLY A 330 30.69 -1.61 -5.20
CA GLY A 330 30.84 -1.01 -6.53
C GLY A 330 29.53 -0.53 -7.11
N ARG A 331 29.46 -0.54 -8.44
CA ARG A 331 28.23 -0.39 -9.20
C ARG A 331 28.21 -1.36 -10.38
N LEU A 332 27.01 -1.75 -10.82
CA LEU A 332 26.79 -2.52 -12.03
C LEU A 332 26.57 -1.58 -13.22
N LYS A 333 26.95 -2.06 -14.41
CA LYS A 333 26.82 -1.34 -15.67
C LYS A 333 25.50 -1.72 -16.38
N ASP A 334 24.70 -0.70 -16.73
CA ASP A 334 23.48 -0.87 -17.54
C ASP A 334 23.81 -1.16 -19.01
N ASP A 335 22.80 -1.49 -19.82
CA ASP A 335 22.91 -1.47 -21.28
C ASP A 335 22.92 -0.04 -21.83
N ARG A 336 23.53 0.13 -23.00
CA ARG A 336 23.62 1.44 -23.67
C ARG A 336 22.24 1.96 -24.07
N GLU A 337 21.37 1.06 -24.47
CA GLU A 337 20.04 1.32 -25.00
C GLU A 337 19.12 0.15 -24.70
N VAL A 338 17.81 0.38 -24.80
CA VAL A 338 16.81 -0.70 -24.76
C VAL A 338 16.97 -1.55 -26.02
N SER A 339 17.18 -2.85 -25.81
CA SER A 339 17.27 -3.88 -26.85
C SER A 339 16.26 -5.00 -26.57
N PHE A 340 15.69 -5.58 -27.61
CA PHE A 340 14.79 -6.74 -27.51
C PHE A 340 15.50 -8.06 -27.84
N LEU A 341 16.83 -8.05 -27.93
CA LEU A 341 17.64 -9.25 -28.12
C LEU A 341 17.62 -10.13 -26.86
N TYR A 342 17.25 -11.39 -27.04
CA TYR A 342 17.14 -12.38 -25.96
C TYR A 342 17.65 -13.76 -26.41
N PRO A 343 18.34 -14.54 -25.53
CA PRO A 343 18.90 -14.10 -24.25
C PRO A 343 20.08 -13.12 -24.45
N ALA A 344 20.71 -12.66 -23.36
CA ALA A 344 21.93 -11.84 -23.47
C ALA A 344 23.06 -12.63 -24.16
N LYS A 345 23.94 -11.94 -24.89
CA LYS A 345 25.00 -12.55 -25.71
C LYS A 345 25.85 -13.57 -24.94
N ALA A 346 26.30 -13.21 -23.73
CA ALA A 346 27.10 -14.10 -22.89
C ALA A 346 26.34 -15.37 -22.47
N ILE A 347 25.02 -15.29 -22.27
CA ILE A 347 24.19 -16.45 -21.95
C ILE A 347 23.95 -17.30 -23.19
N ALA A 348 23.67 -16.68 -24.34
CA ALA A 348 23.54 -17.37 -25.63
C ALA A 348 24.80 -18.18 -25.95
N GLU A 349 25.98 -17.56 -25.84
CA GLU A 349 27.28 -18.23 -26.04
C GLU A 349 27.52 -19.37 -25.04
N LYS A 350 27.15 -19.19 -23.76
CA LYS A 350 27.30 -20.21 -22.72
C LYS A 350 26.37 -21.42 -22.90
N THR A 351 25.17 -21.21 -23.42
CA THR A 351 24.11 -22.23 -23.56
C THR A 351 24.05 -22.85 -24.95
N GLY A 352 24.70 -22.25 -25.94
CA GLY A 352 24.61 -22.65 -27.35
C GLY A 352 23.33 -22.17 -28.04
N GLU A 353 22.54 -21.32 -27.39
CA GLU A 353 21.33 -20.71 -27.95
C GLU A 353 21.66 -19.56 -28.92
N LYS A 354 20.74 -19.24 -29.84
CA LYS A 354 20.85 -18.05 -30.70
C LYS A 354 20.15 -16.86 -30.06
N GLN A 355 20.74 -15.66 -30.18
CA GLN A 355 20.03 -14.43 -29.84
C GLN A 355 18.96 -14.15 -30.88
N ARG A 356 17.77 -13.75 -30.43
CA ARG A 356 16.61 -13.41 -31.25
C ARG A 356 16.00 -12.08 -30.81
N ASP A 357 15.39 -11.34 -31.73
CA ASP A 357 14.67 -10.10 -31.41
C ASP A 357 13.20 -10.44 -31.10
N VAL A 358 12.83 -10.35 -29.83
CA VAL A 358 11.50 -10.80 -29.36
C VAL A 358 10.36 -9.91 -29.87
N LEU A 359 10.63 -8.64 -30.20
CA LEU A 359 9.60 -7.77 -30.77
C LEU A 359 9.29 -8.17 -32.22
N GLU A 360 10.33 -8.47 -33.01
CA GLU A 360 10.17 -8.99 -34.38
C GLU A 360 9.52 -10.38 -34.36
N GLU A 361 9.92 -11.26 -33.44
CA GLU A 361 9.29 -12.58 -33.28
C GLU A 361 7.80 -12.50 -32.96
N ALA A 362 7.39 -11.57 -32.08
CA ALA A 362 5.97 -11.39 -31.75
C ALA A 362 5.15 -10.92 -32.95
N LYS A 363 5.73 -10.08 -33.81
CA LYS A 363 5.11 -9.66 -35.08
C LYS A 363 4.99 -10.83 -36.05
N ASP A 364 6.08 -11.56 -36.28
CA ASP A 364 6.08 -12.74 -37.14
C ASP A 364 5.11 -13.82 -36.66
N PHE A 365 5.02 -14.02 -35.34
CA PHE A 365 4.07 -14.92 -34.71
C PHE A 365 2.62 -14.55 -35.05
N PHE A 366 2.24 -13.28 -34.87
CA PHE A 366 0.88 -12.82 -35.17
C PHE A 366 0.57 -12.89 -36.66
N TYR A 367 1.53 -12.52 -37.52
CA TYR A 367 1.35 -12.49 -38.97
C TYR A 367 1.23 -13.89 -39.58
N LYS A 368 1.86 -14.90 -38.96
CA LYS A 368 1.70 -16.31 -39.33
C LYS A 368 0.31 -16.85 -38.98
N MET A 369 -0.35 -16.31 -37.95
CA MET A 369 -1.69 -16.72 -37.55
C MET A 369 -2.78 -16.07 -38.39
N PHE A 370 -2.57 -14.82 -38.82
CA PHE A 370 -3.60 -14.01 -39.48
C PHE A 370 -3.07 -13.32 -40.74
N ASP A 371 -3.76 -13.56 -41.86
CA ASP A 371 -3.49 -12.88 -43.14
C ASP A 371 -4.28 -11.58 -43.34
N ASP A 372 -5.31 -11.34 -42.52
CA ASP A 372 -6.17 -10.17 -42.60
C ASP A 372 -5.42 -8.86 -42.28
N GLU A 373 -5.53 -7.87 -43.18
CA GLU A 373 -4.83 -6.58 -43.06
C GLU A 373 -5.29 -5.74 -41.86
N GLN A 374 -6.57 -5.81 -41.50
CA GLN A 374 -7.13 -5.05 -40.38
C GLN A 374 -6.67 -5.63 -39.05
N LEU A 375 -6.63 -6.96 -38.92
CA LEU A 375 -6.07 -7.63 -37.74
C LEU A 375 -4.58 -7.31 -37.57
N ARG A 376 -3.82 -7.38 -38.66
CA ARG A 376 -2.39 -7.00 -38.66
C ARG A 376 -2.20 -5.54 -38.24
N ALA A 377 -3.01 -4.62 -38.77
CA ALA A 377 -3.01 -3.22 -38.36
C ALA A 377 -3.32 -3.04 -36.86
N ASN A 378 -4.21 -3.86 -36.28
CA ASN A 378 -4.50 -3.80 -34.86
C ASN A 378 -3.29 -4.17 -33.99
N PHE A 379 -2.51 -5.18 -34.40
CA PHE A 379 -1.27 -5.57 -33.73
C PHE A 379 -0.12 -4.59 -34.01
N ASP A 380 -0.05 -4.01 -35.22
CA ASP A 380 0.96 -3.01 -35.57
C ASP A 380 0.95 -1.81 -34.62
N ARG A 381 -0.21 -1.40 -34.10
CA ARG A 381 -0.30 -0.37 -33.04
C ARG A 381 0.53 -0.73 -31.79
N VAL A 382 0.48 -2.00 -31.37
CA VAL A 382 1.25 -2.51 -30.22
C VAL A 382 2.74 -2.62 -30.57
N TYR A 383 3.04 -3.12 -31.77
CA TYR A 383 4.41 -3.22 -32.27
C TYR A 383 5.07 -1.84 -32.35
N ASP A 384 4.42 -0.86 -32.97
CA ASP A 384 4.92 0.51 -33.12
C ASP A 384 5.08 1.19 -31.77
N TYR A 385 4.14 0.98 -30.84
CA TYR A 385 4.26 1.44 -29.46
C TYR A 385 5.55 0.95 -28.79
N TYR A 386 5.88 -0.35 -28.87
CA TYR A 386 7.12 -0.86 -28.30
C TYR A 386 8.37 -0.53 -29.11
N LYS A 387 8.25 -0.40 -30.44
CA LYS A 387 9.36 -0.02 -31.33
C LYS A 387 9.91 1.36 -30.96
N GLN A 388 9.07 2.26 -30.44
CA GLN A 388 9.50 3.57 -29.93
C GLN A 388 10.57 3.49 -28.81
N PHE A 389 10.73 2.35 -28.13
CA PHE A 389 11.74 2.18 -27.08
C PHE A 389 13.07 1.66 -27.63
N ALA A 390 13.07 0.90 -28.73
CA ALA A 390 14.27 0.27 -29.28
C ALA A 390 15.35 1.30 -29.61
N GLY A 391 16.60 1.02 -29.20
CA GLY A 391 17.74 1.90 -29.48
C GLY A 391 17.77 3.20 -28.68
N LYS A 392 16.89 3.37 -27.68
CA LYS A 392 16.85 4.56 -26.81
C LYS A 392 17.38 4.28 -25.41
N ASN A 393 17.94 5.32 -24.80
CA ASN A 393 18.37 5.30 -23.40
C ASN A 393 17.31 5.93 -22.47
N PHE A 394 16.97 5.26 -21.39
CA PHE A 394 16.08 5.72 -20.32
C PHE A 394 16.77 5.72 -18.95
N ASN A 395 18.09 5.59 -18.91
CA ASN A 395 18.89 5.72 -17.71
C ASN A 395 19.38 7.17 -17.59
N PRO A 396 18.78 7.99 -16.69
CA PRO A 396 19.15 9.40 -16.54
C PRO A 396 20.43 9.60 -15.73
N SER A 397 21.05 8.53 -15.24
CA SER A 397 22.11 8.62 -14.24
C SER A 397 23.38 9.26 -14.76
N LYS A 398 24.13 9.88 -13.83
CA LYS A 398 25.48 10.36 -14.11
C LYS A 398 26.41 9.18 -14.41
N GLU A 399 26.23 8.08 -13.68
CA GLU A 399 27.00 6.86 -13.80
C GLU A 399 26.91 6.25 -15.21
N TYR A 400 25.72 6.23 -15.82
CA TYR A 400 25.56 5.80 -17.22
C TYR A 400 26.42 6.64 -18.18
N LYS A 401 26.44 7.96 -18.01
CA LYS A 401 27.26 8.86 -18.84
C LYS A 401 28.76 8.59 -18.63
N GLU A 402 29.17 8.28 -17.41
CA GLU A 402 30.55 7.90 -17.10
C GLU A 402 30.92 6.55 -17.73
N ASP A 403 30.01 5.57 -17.74
CA ASP A 403 30.25 4.21 -18.25
C ASP A 403 30.36 4.13 -19.79
N TYR A 404 29.78 5.11 -20.50
CA TYR A 404 29.74 5.15 -21.97
C TYR A 404 30.47 6.33 -22.61
N GLY A 405 30.80 7.39 -21.87
CA GLY A 405 31.52 8.56 -22.39
C GLY A 405 30.87 9.12 -23.66
N ASP A 406 31.66 9.29 -24.73
CA ASP A 406 31.20 9.81 -26.02
C ASP A 406 30.18 8.89 -26.73
N GLN A 407 30.06 7.63 -26.31
CA GLN A 407 29.07 6.69 -26.83
C GLN A 407 27.71 6.79 -26.13
N ALA A 408 27.61 7.57 -25.05
CA ALA A 408 26.38 7.71 -24.28
C ALA A 408 25.25 8.31 -25.15
N LEU A 409 24.07 7.70 -25.08
CA LEU A 409 22.89 8.20 -25.78
C LEU A 409 22.14 9.24 -24.94
N PRO A 410 21.47 10.21 -25.58
CA PRO A 410 20.60 11.13 -24.86
C PRO A 410 19.49 10.38 -24.13
N VAL A 411 19.17 10.87 -22.92
CA VAL A 411 18.10 10.30 -22.10
C VAL A 411 16.76 10.66 -22.75
N SER A 412 15.97 9.64 -23.05
CA SER A 412 14.64 9.77 -23.62
C SER A 412 13.61 10.00 -22.52
N ASP A 413 12.64 10.88 -22.79
CA ASP A 413 11.55 11.17 -21.86
C ASP A 413 10.36 10.23 -22.10
N LEU A 414 9.95 9.50 -21.06
CA LEU A 414 8.77 8.63 -21.11
C LEU A 414 7.48 9.41 -21.38
N SER A 415 7.45 10.72 -21.09
CA SER A 415 6.28 11.56 -21.38
C SER A 415 6.11 11.83 -22.88
N GLN A 416 7.17 11.65 -23.68
CA GLN A 416 7.18 11.82 -25.12
C GLN A 416 6.90 10.53 -25.90
N VAL A 417 6.66 9.41 -25.20
CA VAL A 417 6.17 8.18 -25.84
C VAL A 417 4.71 8.39 -26.20
N ASP A 418 4.37 8.20 -27.47
CA ASP A 418 3.01 8.36 -27.95
C ASP A 418 2.10 7.33 -27.26
N LYS A 419 1.06 7.84 -26.60
CA LYS A 419 0.08 7.03 -25.87
C LYS A 419 -1.05 6.67 -26.82
N GLU A 420 -0.72 5.83 -27.80
CA GLU A 420 -1.73 5.26 -28.69
C GLU A 420 -2.62 4.25 -27.95
N ASP A 421 -3.71 3.84 -28.60
CA ASP A 421 -4.55 2.76 -28.11
C ASP A 421 -3.82 1.42 -28.20
N THR A 422 -3.34 0.95 -27.05
CA THR A 422 -2.63 -0.32 -26.89
C THR A 422 -3.55 -1.46 -26.42
N ASN A 423 -4.87 -1.30 -26.50
CA ASN A 423 -5.80 -2.38 -26.25
C ASN A 423 -5.90 -3.30 -27.48
N LEU A 424 -5.81 -4.60 -27.24
CA LEU A 424 -5.89 -5.64 -28.27
C LEU A 424 -6.82 -6.75 -27.80
N PHE A 425 -7.74 -7.19 -28.64
CA PHE A 425 -8.50 -8.41 -28.38
C PHE A 425 -7.62 -9.63 -28.59
N TYR A 426 -7.86 -10.70 -27.84
CA TYR A 426 -7.39 -12.01 -28.29
C TYR A 426 -8.29 -12.50 -29.43
N TYR A 427 -7.70 -13.05 -30.49
CA TYR A 427 -8.43 -13.49 -31.68
C TYR A 427 -8.51 -15.01 -31.78
N GLN A 428 -9.66 -15.52 -32.20
CA GLN A 428 -9.88 -16.93 -32.54
C GLN A 428 -9.22 -17.28 -33.88
N ALA A 429 -9.11 -18.57 -34.23
CA ALA A 429 -8.47 -19.02 -35.48
C ALA A 429 -9.09 -18.44 -36.76
N ASP A 430 -10.37 -18.08 -36.73
CA ASP A 430 -11.08 -17.45 -37.85
C ASP A 430 -10.89 -15.92 -37.92
N GLY A 431 -10.11 -15.34 -37.00
CA GLY A 431 -9.86 -13.91 -36.91
C GLY A 431 -10.92 -13.12 -36.15
N THR A 432 -11.96 -13.77 -35.62
CA THR A 432 -12.97 -13.08 -34.81
C THR A 432 -12.41 -12.72 -33.43
N PRO A 433 -12.73 -11.52 -32.88
CA PRO A 433 -12.31 -11.15 -31.53
C PRO A 433 -13.07 -11.99 -30.49
N SER A 434 -12.33 -12.48 -29.49
CA SER A 434 -12.92 -13.12 -28.31
C SER A 434 -13.53 -12.09 -27.35
N SER A 435 -14.21 -12.57 -26.30
CA SER A 435 -14.67 -11.71 -25.20
C SER A 435 -13.52 -11.20 -24.30
N CYS A 436 -12.28 -11.59 -24.58
CA CYS A 436 -11.10 -11.29 -23.78
C CYS A 436 -10.21 -10.29 -24.51
N TYR A 437 -9.69 -9.32 -23.76
CA TYR A 437 -8.76 -8.32 -24.27
C TYR A 437 -7.55 -8.16 -23.35
N ILE A 438 -6.54 -7.48 -23.89
CA ILE A 438 -5.29 -7.20 -23.21
C ILE A 438 -4.86 -5.77 -23.47
N THR A 439 -4.28 -5.13 -22.46
CA THR A 439 -3.74 -3.77 -22.53
C THR A 439 -2.23 -3.81 -22.31
N PHE A 440 -1.47 -3.37 -23.32
CA PHE A 440 -0.02 -3.24 -23.23
C PHE A 440 0.39 -1.89 -22.64
N SER A 441 1.42 -1.85 -21.79
CA SER A 441 1.91 -0.58 -21.26
C SER A 441 3.39 -0.62 -20.88
N VAL A 442 3.96 0.57 -20.60
CA VAL A 442 5.30 0.68 -19.99
C VAL A 442 5.39 -0.05 -18.63
N GLY A 443 4.26 -0.10 -17.90
CA GLY A 443 4.23 -0.60 -16.52
C GLY A 443 4.04 -2.10 -16.41
N GLY A 444 3.37 -2.72 -17.37
CA GLY A 444 2.98 -4.13 -17.35
C GLY A 444 1.81 -4.42 -18.29
N LEU A 445 1.49 -5.71 -18.37
CA LEU A 445 0.39 -6.28 -19.15
C LEU A 445 -0.79 -6.59 -18.23
N HIS A 446 -1.99 -6.19 -18.64
CA HIS A 446 -3.22 -6.53 -17.93
C HIS A 446 -4.30 -6.93 -18.92
N GLY A 447 -4.95 -8.06 -18.69
CA GLY A 447 -6.06 -8.55 -19.51
C GLY A 447 -7.24 -8.95 -18.64
N SER A 448 -8.43 -8.84 -19.22
CA SER A 448 -9.70 -9.21 -18.60
C SER A 448 -10.75 -9.52 -19.67
N GLU A 449 -11.85 -10.12 -19.24
CA GLU A 449 -13.04 -10.28 -20.06
C GLU A 449 -13.90 -9.00 -20.05
N TYR A 450 -14.59 -8.72 -21.15
CA TYR A 450 -15.63 -7.70 -21.21
C TYR A 450 -17.00 -8.33 -21.51
N ASN A 451 -18.06 -7.60 -21.19
CA ASN A 451 -19.43 -8.07 -21.35
C ASN A 451 -19.85 -8.00 -22.83
N LEU A 452 -19.47 -9.04 -23.59
CA LEU A 452 -19.72 -9.14 -25.02
C LEU A 452 -21.22 -9.14 -25.35
N ASP A 453 -22.04 -9.78 -24.53
CA ASP A 453 -23.47 -9.90 -24.78
C ASP A 453 -24.19 -8.55 -24.62
N LEU A 454 -23.87 -7.81 -23.55
CA LEU A 454 -24.38 -6.44 -23.38
C LEU A 454 -23.90 -5.51 -24.49
N PHE A 455 -22.63 -5.63 -24.90
CA PHE A 455 -22.11 -4.83 -26.01
C PHE A 455 -22.85 -5.14 -27.32
N LYS A 456 -23.05 -6.41 -27.67
CA LYS A 456 -23.82 -6.81 -28.87
C LYS A 456 -25.26 -6.32 -28.84
N LYS A 457 -25.90 -6.36 -27.66
CA LYS A 457 -27.26 -5.84 -27.46
C LYS A 457 -27.31 -4.33 -27.69
N ASP A 458 -26.42 -3.57 -27.05
CA ASP A 458 -26.36 -2.12 -27.19
C ASP A 458 -26.02 -1.71 -28.64
N ASP A 459 -25.11 -2.43 -29.31
CA ASP A 459 -24.78 -2.20 -30.72
C ASP A 459 -25.98 -2.46 -31.62
N ALA A 460 -26.69 -3.57 -31.45
CA ALA A 460 -27.91 -3.85 -32.20
C ALA A 460 -28.99 -2.77 -31.99
N GLU A 461 -29.15 -2.26 -30.77
CA GLU A 461 -30.05 -1.14 -30.48
C GLU A 461 -29.62 0.15 -31.17
N PHE A 462 -28.32 0.44 -31.21
CA PHE A 462 -27.76 1.59 -31.92
C PHE A 462 -27.95 1.48 -33.44
N GLN A 463 -27.61 0.34 -34.03
CA GLN A 463 -27.81 0.09 -35.47
C GLN A 463 -29.28 0.25 -35.86
N LYS A 464 -30.20 -0.22 -35.01
CA LYS A 464 -31.64 -0.02 -35.21
C LYS A 464 -32.04 1.46 -35.16
N LYS A 465 -31.56 2.23 -34.18
CA LYS A 465 -31.80 3.68 -34.08
C LYS A 465 -31.24 4.45 -35.28
N ALA A 466 -30.04 4.07 -35.75
CA ALA A 466 -29.41 4.66 -36.92
C ALA A 466 -30.19 4.37 -38.21
N ALA A 467 -30.65 3.13 -38.39
CA ALA A 467 -31.49 2.72 -39.51
C ALA A 467 -32.86 3.44 -39.49
N ASP A 468 -33.50 3.54 -38.33
CA ASP A 468 -34.76 4.27 -38.15
C ASP A 468 -34.58 5.76 -38.54
N LEU A 469 -33.51 6.41 -38.06
CA LEU A 469 -33.20 7.80 -38.42
C LEU A 469 -32.93 7.97 -39.91
N ALA A 470 -32.17 7.05 -40.53
CA ALA A 470 -31.88 7.08 -41.96
C ALA A 470 -33.17 6.94 -42.80
N TYR A 471 -34.07 6.04 -42.39
CA TYR A 471 -35.39 5.89 -42.99
C TYR A 471 -36.22 7.17 -42.86
N VAL A 472 -36.29 7.75 -41.65
CA VAL A 472 -37.04 8.99 -41.39
C VAL A 472 -36.48 10.16 -42.20
N LYS A 473 -35.16 10.31 -42.30
CA LYS A 473 -34.52 11.34 -43.14
C LYS A 473 -34.86 11.17 -44.63
N LYS A 474 -35.02 9.93 -45.09
CA LYS A 474 -35.43 9.63 -46.46
C LYS A 474 -36.90 9.96 -46.70
N LEU A 475 -37.76 9.69 -45.73
CA LEU A 475 -39.20 9.97 -45.81
C LEU A 475 -39.51 11.47 -45.64
N TYR A 476 -38.76 12.16 -44.78
CA TYR A 476 -38.89 13.59 -44.50
C TYR A 476 -37.54 14.30 -44.68
N PRO A 477 -37.16 14.68 -45.91
CA PRO A 477 -35.91 15.40 -46.14
C PRO A 477 -35.83 16.74 -45.37
N ASP A 478 -36.96 17.46 -45.23
CA ASP A 478 -37.06 18.62 -44.34
C ASP A 478 -37.64 18.20 -42.97
N PRO A 479 -36.89 18.34 -41.85
CA PRO A 479 -37.38 17.99 -40.52
C PRO A 479 -38.61 18.81 -40.06
N LEU A 480 -38.92 19.94 -40.69
CA LEU A 480 -40.15 20.68 -40.44
C LEU A 480 -41.39 19.85 -40.82
N GLU A 481 -41.33 19.06 -41.89
CA GLU A 481 -42.43 18.20 -42.33
C GLU A 481 -42.70 17.08 -41.32
N LEU A 482 -41.63 16.43 -40.83
CA LEU A 482 -41.73 15.45 -39.75
C LEU A 482 -42.34 16.07 -38.49
N ARG A 483 -41.92 17.29 -38.14
CA ARG A 483 -42.44 18.03 -36.97
C ARG A 483 -43.94 18.32 -37.08
N GLN A 484 -44.43 18.59 -38.28
CA GLN A 484 -45.84 18.83 -38.60
C GLN A 484 -46.66 17.52 -38.66
N SER A 485 -46.07 16.44 -39.18
CA SER A 485 -46.64 15.08 -39.17
C SER A 485 -46.87 14.55 -37.75
N LYS A 486 -46.10 15.04 -36.77
CA LYS A 486 -46.08 14.65 -35.35
C LYS A 486 -45.60 13.22 -35.07
N GLU A 487 -45.97 12.29 -35.92
CA GLU A 487 -45.65 10.87 -35.82
C GLU A 487 -45.19 10.33 -37.18
N VAL A 488 -44.44 9.24 -37.14
CA VAL A 488 -43.97 8.48 -38.30
C VAL A 488 -44.17 6.99 -38.06
N ILE A 489 -44.61 6.28 -39.09
CA ILE A 489 -44.71 4.82 -39.09
C ILE A 489 -43.41 4.27 -39.68
N LEU A 490 -42.71 3.46 -38.92
CA LEU A 490 -41.47 2.82 -39.32
C LEU A 490 -41.71 1.54 -40.14
N PRO A 491 -40.70 1.01 -40.86
CA PRO A 491 -40.87 -0.18 -41.70
C PRO A 491 -41.34 -1.43 -40.97
N ASP A 492 -41.09 -1.51 -39.66
CA ASP A 492 -41.53 -2.61 -38.79
C ASP A 492 -42.94 -2.40 -38.20
N GLY A 493 -43.65 -1.34 -38.61
CA GLY A 493 -45.01 -1.03 -38.16
C GLY A 493 -45.08 -0.23 -36.85
N ARG A 494 -43.95 0.08 -36.20
CA ARG A 494 -43.94 0.95 -35.02
C ARG A 494 -44.33 2.38 -35.37
N VAL A 495 -45.10 3.02 -34.50
CA VAL A 495 -45.43 4.46 -34.58
C VAL A 495 -44.56 5.22 -33.58
N GLU A 496 -43.71 6.11 -34.09
CA GLU A 496 -42.78 6.89 -33.29
C GLU A 496 -43.08 8.39 -33.37
N SER A 497 -42.85 9.11 -32.26
CA SER A 497 -43.02 10.57 -32.23
C SER A 497 -41.85 11.27 -32.92
N TYR A 498 -42.09 12.42 -33.55
CA TYR A 498 -41.04 13.31 -34.06
C TYR A 498 -39.94 13.60 -33.01
N LYS A 499 -40.28 13.56 -31.72
CA LYS A 499 -39.34 13.79 -30.60
C LYS A 499 -38.25 12.73 -30.51
N SER A 500 -38.49 11.53 -31.03
CA SER A 500 -37.49 10.46 -31.08
C SER A 500 -36.34 10.85 -32.02
N PHE A 501 -36.63 11.59 -33.10
CA PHE A 501 -35.67 11.91 -34.17
C PHE A 501 -35.19 13.36 -34.22
N LEU A 502 -35.96 14.30 -33.66
CA LEU A 502 -35.61 15.73 -33.66
C LEU A 502 -35.06 16.20 -32.33
N THR A 503 -34.13 17.15 -32.36
CA THR A 503 -33.58 17.79 -31.16
C THR A 503 -34.66 18.61 -30.43
N SER A 504 -34.47 18.86 -29.14
CA SER A 504 -35.40 19.71 -28.36
C SER A 504 -35.49 21.15 -28.89
N LYS A 505 -34.52 21.59 -29.69
CA LYS A 505 -34.49 22.92 -30.35
C LYS A 505 -35.34 22.99 -31.62
N ALA A 506 -35.81 21.85 -32.15
CA ALA A 506 -36.61 21.75 -33.37
C ALA A 506 -38.07 22.24 -33.16
N THR A 507 -38.22 23.53 -32.88
CA THR A 507 -39.53 24.19 -32.85
C THR A 507 -39.90 24.67 -34.25
N ILE A 508 -41.19 24.68 -34.60
CA ILE A 508 -41.69 25.15 -35.90
C ILE A 508 -41.11 26.54 -36.23
N LYS A 509 -41.22 27.48 -35.28
CA LYS A 509 -40.70 28.85 -35.40
C LYS A 509 -39.18 28.92 -35.61
N ALA A 510 -38.42 28.01 -35.00
CA ALA A 510 -36.97 27.97 -35.22
C ALA A 510 -36.64 27.45 -36.61
N MET A 511 -37.29 26.37 -37.05
CA MET A 511 -37.08 25.77 -38.36
C MET A 511 -37.54 26.70 -39.51
N GLU A 512 -38.69 27.37 -39.38
CA GLU A 512 -39.17 28.34 -40.38
C GLU A 512 -38.20 29.52 -40.62
N LYS A 513 -37.43 29.90 -39.59
CA LYS A 513 -36.42 30.97 -39.68
C LYS A 513 -35.06 30.50 -40.20
N THR A 514 -34.83 29.19 -40.25
CA THR A 514 -33.61 28.58 -40.78
C THR A 514 -33.80 28.29 -42.27
N PRO A 515 -32.82 28.62 -43.14
CA PRO A 515 -32.84 28.21 -44.55
C PRO A 515 -33.01 26.70 -44.71
N VAL A 516 -33.73 26.24 -45.73
CA VAL A 516 -34.14 24.82 -45.89
C VAL A 516 -32.92 23.89 -45.88
N GLU A 517 -31.87 24.29 -46.58
CA GLU A 517 -30.57 23.61 -46.70
C GLU A 517 -29.85 23.40 -45.36
N GLU A 518 -30.13 24.23 -44.34
CA GLU A 518 -29.51 24.16 -43.02
C GLU A 518 -30.41 23.48 -41.98
N ARG A 519 -31.67 23.16 -42.31
CA ARG A 519 -32.61 22.55 -41.35
C ARG A 519 -32.22 21.14 -40.94
N GLY A 520 -31.39 20.44 -41.71
CA GLY A 520 -30.86 19.13 -41.37
C GLY A 520 -30.20 19.06 -39.98
N GLN A 521 -29.68 20.18 -39.46
CA GLN A 521 -29.11 20.30 -38.10
C GLN A 521 -30.12 20.02 -36.97
N PHE A 522 -31.43 20.04 -37.24
CA PHE A 522 -32.46 19.78 -36.25
C PHE A 522 -32.73 18.29 -36.03
N TYR A 523 -32.26 17.42 -36.92
CA TYR A 523 -32.19 15.99 -36.64
C TYR A 523 -31.23 15.72 -35.48
N LYS A 524 -31.57 14.72 -34.67
CA LYS A 524 -30.60 14.21 -33.69
C LYS A 524 -29.43 13.57 -34.42
N ASP A 525 -28.28 13.69 -33.80
CA ASP A 525 -27.08 12.98 -34.16
C ASP A 525 -26.82 11.91 -33.10
N PHE A 526 -27.00 10.65 -33.51
CA PHE A 526 -26.77 9.49 -32.64
C PHE A 526 -25.31 9.03 -32.68
N ALA A 527 -24.41 9.63 -33.47
CA ALA A 527 -23.02 9.18 -33.56
C ALA A 527 -22.30 9.15 -32.20
N LYS A 528 -22.73 9.97 -31.24
CA LYS A 528 -22.21 9.98 -29.86
C LYS A 528 -22.74 8.84 -28.97
N ASP A 529 -23.83 8.22 -29.39
CA ASP A 529 -24.48 7.09 -28.72
C ASP A 529 -23.94 5.75 -29.24
N GLU A 530 -23.03 5.75 -30.23
CA GLU A 530 -22.38 4.55 -30.75
C GLU A 530 -21.65 3.79 -29.63
N PRO A 531 -22.02 2.53 -29.38
CA PRO A 531 -21.34 1.68 -28.41
C PRO A 531 -19.88 1.48 -28.79
N SER A 532 -18.98 1.64 -27.83
CA SER A 532 -17.58 1.29 -27.99
C SER A 532 -17.09 0.56 -26.75
N VAL A 533 -16.43 -0.59 -26.95
CA VAL A 533 -15.82 -1.37 -25.87
C VAL A 533 -14.80 -0.52 -25.10
N PHE A 534 -14.00 0.26 -25.83
CA PHE A 534 -12.99 1.13 -25.23
C PHE A 534 -13.31 2.61 -25.44
N LYS A 535 -13.04 3.44 -24.43
CA LYS A 535 -13.22 4.89 -24.47
C LYS A 535 -11.97 5.61 -23.98
N ASP A 536 -11.67 6.74 -24.59
CA ASP A 536 -10.61 7.61 -24.12
C ASP A 536 -11.03 8.28 -22.80
N GLN A 537 -10.25 8.03 -21.75
CA GLN A 537 -10.44 8.56 -20.41
C GLN A 537 -9.14 9.26 -19.99
N ALA A 538 -9.15 10.59 -20.11
CA ALA A 538 -8.06 11.48 -19.70
C ALA A 538 -6.71 11.18 -20.41
N GLY A 539 -6.75 10.87 -21.71
CA GLY A 539 -5.57 10.58 -22.52
C GLY A 539 -5.07 9.15 -22.35
N SER A 540 -6.00 8.22 -22.11
CA SER A 540 -5.75 6.78 -22.08
C SER A 540 -7.03 6.03 -22.48
N THR A 541 -6.92 5.13 -23.46
CA THR A 541 -8.02 4.28 -23.90
C THR A 541 -8.23 3.13 -22.91
N ARG A 542 -9.43 3.03 -22.33
CA ARG A 542 -9.78 2.05 -21.29
C ARG A 542 -11.12 1.39 -21.59
N LEU A 543 -11.35 0.22 -21.01
CA LEU A 543 -12.66 -0.44 -21.05
C LEU A 543 -13.73 0.52 -20.52
N ASP A 544 -14.84 0.65 -21.24
CA ASP A 544 -16.02 1.35 -20.75
C ASP A 544 -16.55 0.60 -19.51
N PRO A 545 -16.69 1.28 -18.35
CA PRO A 545 -17.22 0.66 -17.14
C PRO A 545 -18.58 -0.04 -17.34
N ARG A 546 -19.37 0.36 -18.33
CA ARG A 546 -20.63 -0.31 -18.70
C ARG A 546 -20.42 -1.76 -19.16
N TYR A 547 -19.29 -2.07 -19.79
CA TYR A 547 -18.96 -3.40 -20.30
C TYR A 547 -17.98 -4.16 -19.40
N GLY A 548 -17.77 -3.71 -18.15
CA GLY A 548 -17.06 -4.50 -17.15
C GLY A 548 -17.74 -5.86 -16.95
N TYR A 549 -16.94 -6.91 -16.80
CA TYR A 549 -17.44 -8.27 -16.63
C TYR A 549 -16.66 -9.03 -15.57
N THR A 550 -17.38 -9.68 -14.66
CA THR A 550 -16.85 -10.63 -13.71
C THR A 550 -16.97 -12.03 -14.29
N SER A 551 -15.83 -12.61 -14.67
CA SER A 551 -15.72 -13.99 -15.11
C SER A 551 -15.89 -14.94 -13.90
N SER A 552 -16.60 -16.04 -14.10
CA SER A 552 -16.83 -17.09 -13.10
C SER A 552 -16.77 -18.45 -13.80
N CYS A 553 -15.63 -19.15 -13.68
CA CYS A 553 -15.35 -20.33 -14.47
C CYS A 553 -14.27 -21.21 -13.86
N LEU A 554 -14.29 -22.50 -14.21
CA LEU A 554 -13.14 -23.38 -14.04
C LEU A 554 -12.05 -22.98 -15.06
N THR A 555 -10.82 -22.81 -14.59
CA THR A 555 -9.69 -22.30 -15.37
C THR A 555 -8.43 -23.13 -15.12
N ASN A 556 -7.53 -23.16 -16.10
CA ASN A 556 -6.13 -23.46 -15.85
C ASN A 556 -5.43 -22.14 -15.49
N HIS A 557 -4.87 -22.06 -14.29
CA HIS A 557 -4.01 -20.99 -13.85
C HIS A 557 -2.58 -21.28 -14.31
N GLU A 558 -2.10 -20.46 -15.24
CA GLU A 558 -0.75 -20.54 -15.78
C GLU A 558 0.18 -19.66 -14.94
N ASP A 559 0.71 -20.19 -13.84
CA ASP A 559 1.67 -19.46 -12.99
C ASP A 559 3.08 -19.57 -13.59
N PHE A 560 3.71 -18.44 -13.88
CA PHE A 560 5.03 -18.42 -14.51
C PHE A 560 6.09 -18.46 -13.40
N THR A 561 6.64 -19.63 -13.16
CA THR A 561 7.50 -19.89 -12.00
C THR A 561 8.70 -18.93 -11.97
N SER A 562 8.63 -17.98 -11.03
CA SER A 562 9.67 -16.96 -10.81
C SER A 562 10.08 -16.22 -12.11
N TYR A 563 9.07 -15.77 -12.86
CA TYR A 563 9.19 -15.22 -14.21
C TYR A 563 10.29 -14.16 -14.40
N TYR A 564 10.11 -12.98 -13.79
CA TYR A 564 11.10 -11.91 -13.91
C TYR A 564 12.49 -12.30 -13.39
N PRO A 565 12.64 -13.00 -12.25
CA PRO A 565 13.93 -13.53 -11.85
C PRO A 565 14.61 -14.38 -12.94
N ASN A 566 13.89 -15.30 -13.58
CA ASN A 566 14.45 -16.12 -14.66
C ASN A 566 14.85 -15.29 -15.89
N MET A 567 14.02 -14.33 -16.29
CA MET A 567 14.36 -13.42 -17.38
C MET A 567 15.59 -12.58 -17.08
N LEU A 568 15.73 -12.07 -15.86
CA LEU A 568 16.89 -11.27 -15.43
C LEU A 568 18.18 -12.09 -15.42
N ARG A 569 18.12 -13.37 -15.05
CA ARG A 569 19.24 -14.32 -15.18
C ARG A 569 19.62 -14.51 -16.64
N ARG A 570 18.63 -14.72 -17.52
CA ARG A 570 18.85 -14.90 -18.98
C ARG A 570 19.34 -13.63 -19.68
N LEU A 571 19.04 -12.45 -19.13
CA LEU A 571 19.59 -11.16 -19.55
C LEU A 571 20.94 -10.82 -18.89
N ASN A 572 21.50 -11.72 -18.07
CA ASN A 572 22.74 -11.51 -17.32
C ASN A 572 22.75 -10.18 -16.53
N ALA A 573 21.60 -9.83 -15.94
CA ALA A 573 21.36 -8.48 -15.45
C ALA A 573 22.27 -8.07 -14.29
N PHE A 574 22.51 -8.99 -13.34
CA PHE A 574 23.20 -8.71 -12.08
C PHE A 574 24.57 -9.37 -11.93
N TYR A 575 25.18 -9.82 -13.03
CA TYR A 575 26.53 -10.37 -12.99
C TYR A 575 27.53 -9.30 -12.53
N ASN A 576 28.28 -9.61 -11.47
CA ASN A 576 29.25 -8.70 -10.89
C ASN A 576 30.66 -9.24 -11.13
N GLU A 577 31.37 -8.64 -12.09
CA GLU A 577 32.73 -9.05 -12.47
C GLU A 577 33.71 -9.08 -11.29
N ARG A 578 33.57 -8.16 -10.32
CA ARG A 578 34.46 -8.11 -9.14
C ARG A 578 34.19 -9.23 -8.14
N LEU A 579 32.95 -9.74 -8.09
CA LEU A 579 32.62 -10.94 -7.31
C LEU A 579 33.02 -12.22 -8.04
N GLY A 580 33.05 -12.20 -9.38
CA GLY A 580 33.25 -13.40 -10.20
C GLY A 580 32.03 -14.33 -10.20
N GLU A 581 30.89 -13.90 -9.68
CA GLU A 581 29.64 -14.67 -9.59
C GLU A 581 28.41 -13.80 -9.89
N ASP A 582 27.34 -14.44 -10.38
CA ASP A 582 26.00 -13.87 -10.38
C ASP A 582 25.27 -14.29 -9.09
N ARG A 583 25.39 -13.47 -8.05
CA ARG A 583 24.68 -13.69 -6.78
C ARG A 583 23.17 -13.77 -6.98
N TYR A 584 22.61 -13.10 -7.98
CA TYR A 584 21.17 -13.16 -8.24
C TYR A 584 20.74 -14.57 -8.66
N SER A 585 21.50 -15.19 -9.57
CA SER A 585 21.32 -16.60 -9.94
C SER A 585 21.50 -17.55 -8.75
N ALA A 586 22.55 -17.36 -7.95
CA ALA A 586 22.79 -18.21 -6.77
C ALA A 586 21.66 -18.09 -5.72
N ILE A 587 21.15 -16.88 -5.50
CA ILE A 587 20.02 -16.63 -4.59
C ILE A 587 18.74 -17.29 -5.12
N PHE A 588 18.52 -17.26 -6.44
CA PHE A 588 17.41 -17.95 -7.08
C PHE A 588 17.50 -19.47 -6.89
N GLU A 589 18.65 -20.06 -7.17
CA GLU A 589 18.88 -21.51 -7.02
C GLU A 589 18.69 -21.93 -5.56
N ARG A 590 19.20 -21.13 -4.62
CA ARG A 590 18.97 -21.35 -3.20
C ARG A 590 17.50 -21.26 -2.81
N LYS A 591 16.73 -20.33 -3.36
CA LYS A 591 15.28 -20.26 -3.15
C LYS A 591 14.61 -21.58 -3.56
N GLN A 592 14.97 -22.13 -4.71
CA GLN A 592 14.43 -23.41 -5.21
C GLN A 592 14.77 -24.57 -4.29
N GLU A 593 16.01 -24.68 -3.83
CA GLU A 593 16.41 -25.69 -2.84
C GLU A 593 15.59 -25.58 -1.54
N LEU A 594 15.34 -24.36 -1.06
CA LEU A 594 14.59 -24.12 0.17
C LEU A 594 13.10 -24.42 0.01
N ASP A 595 12.53 -24.17 -1.18
CA ASP A 595 11.14 -24.52 -1.49
C ASP A 595 10.89 -26.03 -1.38
N VAL A 596 11.91 -26.87 -1.64
CA VAL A 596 11.88 -28.32 -1.37
C VAL A 596 12.10 -28.62 0.12
N LYS A 597 13.19 -28.10 0.72
CA LYS A 597 13.58 -28.44 2.11
C LYS A 597 12.54 -28.05 3.15
N ARG A 598 11.78 -26.96 2.94
CA ARG A 598 10.74 -26.52 3.89
C ARG A 598 9.55 -27.47 3.95
N LYS A 599 9.32 -28.26 2.90
CA LYS A 599 8.22 -29.25 2.80
C LYS A 599 8.66 -30.66 3.19
N ASP A 600 9.96 -30.95 3.17
CA ASP A 600 10.52 -32.27 3.46
C ASP A 600 10.39 -32.66 4.95
N GLU A 601 9.61 -33.71 5.21
CA GLU A 601 9.31 -34.22 6.55
C GLU A 601 10.53 -34.82 7.26
N ASN A 602 11.63 -35.09 6.55
CA ASN A 602 12.89 -35.54 7.16
C ASN A 602 13.55 -34.46 8.04
N TYR A 603 13.15 -33.19 7.88
CA TYR A 603 13.62 -32.10 8.73
C TYR A 603 12.67 -31.84 9.90
N SER A 604 13.25 -31.53 11.06
CA SER A 604 12.47 -31.13 12.24
C SER A 604 11.62 -29.89 11.94
N PRO A 605 10.48 -29.69 12.63
CA PRO A 605 9.66 -28.48 12.47
C PRO A 605 10.45 -27.18 12.65
N ALA A 606 11.43 -27.17 13.55
CA ALA A 606 12.30 -26.01 13.77
C ALA A 606 13.22 -25.73 12.57
N GLN A 607 13.79 -26.77 11.95
CA GLN A 607 14.60 -26.62 10.74
C GLN A 607 13.75 -26.15 9.56
N ARG A 608 12.56 -26.75 9.37
CA ARG A 608 11.62 -26.32 8.32
C ARG A 608 11.22 -24.86 8.46
N GLN A 609 10.99 -24.41 9.69
CA GLN A 609 10.73 -22.99 9.98
C GLN A 609 11.91 -22.09 9.60
N MET A 610 13.14 -22.50 9.88
CA MET A 610 14.34 -21.73 9.47
C MET A 610 14.48 -21.68 7.95
N PHE A 611 14.19 -22.79 7.25
CA PHE A 611 14.18 -22.80 5.79
C PHE A 611 13.10 -21.88 5.21
N GLU A 612 11.92 -21.81 5.82
CA GLU A 612 10.86 -20.87 5.42
C GLU A 612 11.32 -19.41 5.55
N ILE A 613 11.93 -19.03 6.69
CA ILE A 613 12.46 -17.68 6.90
C ILE A 613 13.53 -17.34 5.86
N GLU A 614 14.46 -18.29 5.62
CA GLU A 614 15.51 -18.12 4.62
C GLU A 614 14.93 -17.97 3.21
N ARG A 615 13.92 -18.77 2.87
CA ARG A 615 13.24 -18.74 1.57
C ARG A 615 12.60 -17.38 1.35
N GLU A 616 11.88 -16.86 2.33
CA GLU A 616 11.31 -15.51 2.24
C GLU A 616 12.39 -14.43 2.11
N GLY A 617 13.55 -14.61 2.75
CA GLY A 617 14.72 -13.74 2.57
C GLY A 617 15.23 -13.69 1.14
N THR A 618 15.40 -14.86 0.51
CA THR A 618 15.79 -14.93 -0.92
C THR A 618 14.74 -14.29 -1.82
N LYS A 619 13.45 -14.57 -1.61
CA LYS A 619 12.33 -13.98 -2.35
C LYS A 619 12.29 -12.45 -2.20
N LEU A 620 12.58 -11.92 -1.01
CA LEU A 620 12.64 -10.48 -0.75
C LEU A 620 13.69 -9.80 -1.61
N ILE A 621 14.90 -10.36 -1.68
CA ILE A 621 16.00 -9.84 -2.51
C ILE A 621 15.61 -9.88 -3.98
N LEU A 622 15.11 -11.01 -4.48
CA LEU A 622 14.73 -11.20 -5.88
C LEU A 622 13.67 -10.18 -6.34
N ASN A 623 12.61 -10.00 -5.54
CA ASN A 623 11.52 -9.08 -5.84
C ASN A 623 11.95 -7.60 -5.73
N SER A 624 12.81 -7.29 -4.76
CA SER A 624 13.26 -5.90 -4.53
C SER A 624 14.32 -5.44 -5.53
N ALA A 625 15.09 -6.36 -6.11
CA ALA A 625 16.15 -6.05 -7.07
C ALA A 625 15.61 -5.32 -8.30
N THR A 626 14.52 -5.78 -8.90
CA THR A 626 13.91 -5.16 -10.10
C THR A 626 13.52 -3.71 -9.85
N GLY A 627 12.91 -3.41 -8.69
CA GLY A 627 12.55 -2.04 -8.31
C GLY A 627 13.76 -1.17 -7.97
N ALA A 628 14.78 -1.74 -7.33
CA ALA A 628 16.03 -1.06 -7.03
C ALA A 628 16.89 -0.79 -8.29
N ALA A 629 16.71 -1.60 -9.32
CA ALA A 629 17.39 -1.51 -10.60
C ALA A 629 16.73 -0.50 -11.58
N ASP A 630 15.45 -0.19 -11.41
CA ASP A 630 14.71 0.77 -12.26
C ASP A 630 14.13 1.95 -11.47
N PRO A 631 14.96 2.75 -10.77
CA PRO A 631 14.51 3.98 -10.13
C PRO A 631 14.10 5.01 -11.19
N ARG A 632 12.97 5.70 -10.97
CA ARG A 632 12.42 6.70 -11.90
C ARG A 632 13.06 8.09 -11.79
N ASP A 633 13.59 8.44 -10.61
CA ASP A 633 14.15 9.77 -10.34
C ASP A 633 15.69 9.71 -10.42
N GLU A 634 16.29 10.60 -11.22
CA GLU A 634 17.74 10.70 -11.40
C GLU A 634 18.50 10.83 -10.07
N ARG A 635 17.88 11.48 -9.06
CA ARG A 635 18.43 11.74 -7.73
C ARG A 635 18.51 10.50 -6.84
N VAL A 636 17.81 9.42 -7.21
CA VAL A 636 17.82 8.16 -6.45
C VAL A 636 19.04 7.34 -6.86
N THR A 637 20.12 7.43 -6.08
CA THR A 637 21.31 6.62 -6.35
C THR A 637 21.02 5.12 -6.14
N SER A 638 21.46 4.30 -7.09
CA SER A 638 21.42 2.84 -6.96
C SER A 638 22.62 2.22 -7.64
N VAL A 639 23.36 1.43 -6.86
CA VAL A 639 24.55 0.70 -7.32
C VAL A 639 24.22 -0.44 -8.29
N ILE A 640 22.95 -0.78 -8.47
CA ILE A 640 22.48 -1.77 -9.45
C ILE A 640 21.52 -1.15 -10.46
N ARG A 641 21.59 0.18 -10.68
CA ARG A 641 20.72 0.87 -11.64
C ARG A 641 20.98 0.34 -13.05
N MET A 642 19.93 -0.22 -13.67
CA MET A 642 19.96 -0.77 -15.03
C MET A 642 18.61 -0.52 -15.75
N ASN A 643 18.21 0.75 -15.85
CA ASN A 643 16.91 1.17 -16.39
C ASN A 643 16.66 0.62 -17.80
N ASN A 644 17.67 0.58 -18.67
CA ASN A 644 17.52 0.08 -20.03
C ASN A 644 17.25 -1.43 -20.03
N ARG A 645 18.08 -2.19 -19.29
CA ARG A 645 17.93 -3.65 -19.21
C ARG A 645 16.64 -4.10 -18.50
N ILE A 646 16.21 -3.42 -17.43
CA ILE A 646 14.92 -3.71 -16.79
C ILE A 646 13.76 -3.40 -17.73
N ARG A 647 13.84 -2.31 -18.51
CA ARG A 647 12.79 -1.95 -19.46
C ARG A 647 12.70 -2.95 -20.60
N SER A 648 13.83 -3.36 -21.16
CA SER A 648 13.92 -4.50 -22.10
C SER A 648 13.23 -5.73 -21.53
N MET A 649 13.64 -6.15 -20.33
CA MET A 649 13.08 -7.33 -19.64
C MET A 649 11.55 -7.25 -19.51
N ARG A 650 11.01 -6.10 -19.05
CA ARG A 650 9.56 -5.94 -18.89
C ARG A 650 8.82 -6.02 -20.22
N ILE A 651 9.32 -5.39 -21.27
CA ILE A 651 8.65 -5.41 -22.59
C ILE A 651 8.69 -6.81 -23.19
N ILE A 652 9.86 -7.46 -23.18
CA ILE A 652 10.02 -8.86 -23.62
C ILE A 652 9.04 -9.76 -22.86
N GLY A 653 8.91 -9.57 -21.54
CA GLY A 653 8.03 -10.39 -20.71
C GLY A 653 6.55 -10.22 -21.09
N GLN A 654 6.12 -8.98 -21.33
CA GLN A 654 4.76 -8.72 -21.79
C GLN A 654 4.46 -9.39 -23.14
N LEU A 655 5.42 -9.39 -24.07
CA LEU A 655 5.26 -10.04 -25.38
C LEU A 655 5.15 -11.56 -25.26
N PHE A 656 5.98 -12.19 -24.43
CA PHE A 656 5.91 -13.63 -24.17
C PHE A 656 4.56 -14.05 -23.56
N THR A 657 4.09 -13.33 -22.53
CA THR A 657 2.78 -13.61 -21.90
C THR A 657 1.64 -13.44 -22.90
N TYR A 658 1.68 -12.42 -23.75
CA TYR A 658 0.70 -12.24 -24.82
C TYR A 658 0.70 -13.41 -25.81
N MET A 659 1.88 -13.82 -26.31
CA MET A 659 1.97 -14.91 -27.29
C MET A 659 1.38 -16.22 -26.76
N ILE A 660 1.59 -16.55 -25.48
CA ILE A 660 0.97 -17.73 -24.85
C ILE A 660 -0.56 -17.61 -24.86
N GLY A 661 -1.11 -16.50 -24.36
CA GLY A 661 -2.55 -16.30 -24.32
C GLY A 661 -3.20 -16.28 -25.71
N GLN A 662 -2.51 -15.70 -26.71
CA GLN A 662 -2.97 -15.69 -28.10
C GLN A 662 -2.88 -17.07 -28.75
N ALA A 663 -1.84 -17.87 -28.47
CA ALA A 663 -1.75 -19.26 -28.93
C ALA A 663 -2.87 -20.14 -28.37
N GLN A 664 -3.17 -19.99 -27.07
CA GLN A 664 -4.30 -20.67 -26.42
C GLN A 664 -5.64 -20.21 -27.01
N THR A 665 -5.83 -18.90 -27.23
CA THR A 665 -7.06 -18.39 -27.85
C THR A 665 -7.23 -18.89 -29.28
N TYR A 666 -6.14 -18.97 -30.06
CA TYR A 666 -6.16 -19.55 -31.40
C TYR A 666 -6.65 -21.01 -31.40
N ALA A 667 -6.45 -21.74 -30.29
CA ALA A 667 -6.96 -23.09 -30.08
C ALA A 667 -8.35 -23.16 -29.43
N GLY A 668 -9.03 -22.02 -29.24
CA GLY A 668 -10.39 -21.95 -28.69
C GLY A 668 -10.47 -21.52 -27.21
N ALA A 669 -9.36 -21.15 -26.57
CA ALA A 669 -9.40 -20.71 -25.18
C ALA A 669 -10.06 -19.33 -25.00
N ARG A 670 -10.56 -19.09 -23.79
CA ARG A 670 -10.85 -17.74 -23.28
C ARG A 670 -9.82 -17.37 -22.22
N ILE A 671 -9.14 -16.24 -22.39
CA ILE A 671 -8.14 -15.74 -21.43
C ILE A 671 -8.81 -14.72 -20.51
N VAL A 672 -9.47 -15.21 -19.47
CA VAL A 672 -10.39 -14.42 -18.64
C VAL A 672 -9.70 -13.43 -17.71
N SER A 673 -8.41 -13.64 -17.43
CA SER A 673 -7.59 -12.74 -16.62
C SER A 673 -6.12 -12.91 -16.98
N THR A 674 -5.42 -11.79 -17.18
CA THR A 674 -3.98 -11.79 -17.50
C THR A 674 -3.28 -10.76 -16.63
N ASN A 675 -2.17 -11.18 -16.03
CA ASN A 675 -1.16 -10.31 -15.44
C ASN A 675 0.16 -10.46 -16.20
N THR A 676 1.19 -9.71 -15.83
CA THR A 676 2.44 -9.75 -16.60
C THR A 676 3.19 -11.07 -16.47
N ASP A 677 2.98 -11.78 -15.36
CA ASP A 677 3.68 -13.00 -14.95
C ASP A 677 2.74 -14.21 -14.78
N GLY A 678 1.55 -14.17 -15.39
CA GLY A 678 0.63 -15.31 -15.38
C GLY A 678 -0.71 -14.96 -16.01
N LEU A 679 -1.47 -15.99 -16.40
CA LEU A 679 -2.80 -15.83 -16.99
C LEU A 679 -3.73 -16.98 -16.57
N TYR A 680 -5.04 -16.79 -16.78
CA TYR A 680 -6.06 -17.79 -16.51
C TYR A 680 -6.78 -18.13 -17.80
N SER A 681 -6.66 -19.38 -18.23
CA SER A 681 -7.22 -19.89 -19.47
C SER A 681 -8.44 -20.78 -19.17
N VAL A 682 -9.51 -20.62 -19.96
CA VAL A 682 -10.61 -21.58 -20.00
C VAL A 682 -10.41 -22.43 -21.25
N LEU A 683 -9.86 -23.62 -21.06
CA LEU A 683 -9.56 -24.61 -22.09
C LEU A 683 -9.47 -26.00 -21.44
N ASP A 684 -9.71 -27.07 -22.19
CA ASP A 684 -9.47 -28.42 -21.67
C ASP A 684 -7.98 -28.63 -21.37
N LYS A 685 -7.71 -29.38 -20.29
CA LYS A 685 -6.36 -29.56 -19.76
C LYS A 685 -5.39 -30.15 -20.79
N GLU A 686 -5.81 -31.14 -21.57
CA GLU A 686 -4.93 -31.83 -22.53
C GLU A 686 -4.46 -30.88 -23.62
N THR A 687 -5.37 -30.12 -24.22
CA THR A 687 -5.04 -29.12 -25.24
C THR A 687 -4.19 -28.00 -24.64
N ASN A 688 -4.53 -27.55 -23.42
CA ASN A 688 -3.80 -26.53 -22.70
C ASN A 688 -2.33 -26.91 -22.48
N ASP A 689 -2.09 -28.06 -21.83
CA ASP A 689 -0.75 -28.57 -21.52
C ASP A 689 0.09 -28.73 -22.79
N ARG A 690 -0.51 -29.21 -23.89
CA ARG A 690 0.17 -29.39 -25.17
C ARG A 690 0.64 -28.06 -25.77
N ILE A 691 -0.18 -27.01 -25.70
CA ILE A 691 0.18 -25.67 -26.19
C ILE A 691 1.27 -25.08 -25.31
N LEU A 692 1.12 -25.14 -24.00
CA LEU A 692 2.13 -24.65 -23.06
C LEU A 692 3.47 -25.34 -23.25
N ALA A 693 3.50 -26.67 -23.39
CA ALA A 693 4.75 -27.41 -23.62
C ALA A 693 5.47 -26.94 -24.89
N LYS A 694 4.73 -26.55 -25.94
CA LYS A 694 5.28 -26.00 -27.18
C LYS A 694 5.79 -24.56 -26.99
N GLU A 695 4.92 -23.66 -26.52
CA GLU A 695 5.22 -22.22 -26.47
C GLU A 695 6.22 -21.89 -25.32
N ALA A 696 6.12 -22.55 -24.16
CA ALA A 696 7.01 -22.32 -23.02
C ALA A 696 8.45 -22.77 -23.29
N ALA A 697 8.63 -23.85 -24.06
CA ALA A 697 9.95 -24.34 -24.46
C ALA A 697 10.71 -23.31 -25.31
N GLU A 698 9.99 -22.57 -26.17
CA GLU A 698 10.58 -21.51 -26.96
C GLU A 698 10.97 -20.30 -26.10
N ILE A 699 10.26 -20.03 -25.01
CA ILE A 699 10.48 -18.86 -24.13
C ILE A 699 11.59 -19.12 -23.10
N GLY A 700 11.80 -20.38 -22.71
CA GLY A 700 12.77 -20.79 -21.69
C GLY A 700 12.32 -20.46 -20.26
N VAL A 701 11.01 -20.48 -20.02
CA VAL A 701 10.37 -20.25 -18.72
C VAL A 701 9.48 -21.45 -18.40
N GLU A 702 9.60 -21.96 -17.18
CA GLU A 702 8.72 -23.01 -16.66
C GLU A 702 7.36 -22.42 -16.30
N ILE A 703 6.31 -23.06 -16.80
CA ILE A 703 4.91 -22.70 -16.55
C ILE A 703 4.24 -23.94 -15.96
N GLU A 704 3.64 -23.79 -14.79
CA GLU A 704 2.95 -24.86 -14.08
C GLU A 704 1.43 -24.60 -14.17
N PRO A 705 0.69 -25.34 -15.01
CA PRO A 705 -0.76 -25.21 -15.08
C PRO A 705 -1.41 -25.85 -13.85
N GLU A 706 -2.25 -25.08 -13.14
CA GLU A 706 -3.07 -25.56 -12.04
C GLU A 706 -4.56 -25.35 -12.32
N GLU A 707 -5.36 -26.43 -12.30
CA GLU A 707 -6.82 -26.32 -12.45
C GLU A 707 -7.44 -25.77 -11.16
N LEU A 708 -8.15 -24.65 -11.27
CA LEU A 708 -8.87 -24.03 -10.16
C LEU A 708 -10.11 -23.29 -10.66
N TYR A 709 -11.03 -23.00 -9.74
CA TYR A 709 -12.20 -22.16 -10.00
C TYR A 709 -11.86 -20.69 -9.75
N LEU A 710 -12.05 -19.85 -10.76
CA LEU A 710 -11.75 -18.43 -10.71
C LEU A 710 -13.03 -17.60 -10.77
N ILE A 711 -13.16 -16.66 -9.82
CA ILE A 711 -14.06 -15.51 -9.93
C ILE A 711 -13.19 -14.27 -10.06
N SER A 712 -13.18 -13.64 -11.23
CA SER A 712 -12.27 -12.54 -11.56
C SER A 712 -13.01 -11.41 -12.25
N LYS A 713 -12.99 -10.23 -11.63
CA LYS A 713 -13.45 -8.98 -12.24
C LYS A 713 -12.36 -8.33 -13.08
N ASP A 714 -11.15 -8.31 -12.53
CA ASP A 714 -9.98 -7.73 -13.16
C ASP A 714 -8.70 -8.33 -12.55
N SER A 715 -7.55 -7.93 -13.08
CA SER A 715 -6.23 -8.37 -12.64
C SER A 715 -5.95 -8.19 -11.14
N ASN A 716 -6.65 -7.29 -10.44
CA ASN A 716 -6.46 -6.95 -9.03
C ASN A 716 -7.60 -7.42 -8.11
N ASN A 717 -8.78 -7.72 -8.66
CA ASN A 717 -9.97 -8.17 -7.93
C ASN A 717 -10.36 -9.57 -8.40
N ARG A 718 -9.81 -10.59 -7.74
CA ARG A 718 -10.08 -11.99 -8.01
C ARG A 718 -10.12 -12.85 -6.75
N MET A 719 -10.80 -13.98 -6.87
CA MET A 719 -10.88 -15.05 -5.89
C MET A 719 -10.63 -16.38 -6.59
N GLU A 720 -9.71 -17.16 -6.03
CA GLU A 720 -9.39 -18.52 -6.45
C GLU A 720 -10.00 -19.49 -5.45
N ALA A 721 -10.66 -20.52 -5.94
CA ALA A 721 -11.26 -21.57 -5.14
C ALA A 721 -11.06 -22.92 -5.79
N THR A 722 -11.20 -23.98 -5.02
CA THR A 722 -11.37 -25.33 -5.56
C THR A 722 -12.75 -25.47 -6.21
N GLU A 723 -12.92 -26.49 -7.06
CA GLU A 723 -14.20 -26.74 -7.73
C GLU A 723 -15.35 -27.00 -6.73
N ASP A 724 -15.05 -27.68 -5.61
CA ASP A 724 -15.96 -27.97 -4.50
C ASP A 724 -16.26 -26.76 -3.61
N GLY A 725 -15.63 -25.62 -3.84
CA GLY A 725 -15.97 -24.34 -3.21
C GLY A 725 -15.13 -23.96 -2.00
N GLN A 726 -13.96 -24.56 -1.80
CA GLN A 726 -12.99 -24.09 -0.81
C GLN A 726 -12.22 -22.89 -1.38
N ILE A 727 -12.26 -21.74 -0.70
CA ILE A 727 -11.47 -20.56 -1.09
C ILE A 727 -9.98 -20.86 -0.85
N LEU A 728 -9.18 -20.76 -1.91
CA LEU A 728 -7.72 -20.89 -1.87
C LEU A 728 -7.07 -19.52 -1.63
N SER A 729 -7.54 -18.50 -2.35
CA SER A 729 -7.02 -17.14 -2.23
C SER A 729 -8.08 -16.10 -2.61
N ALA A 730 -7.97 -14.90 -2.02
CA ALA A 730 -8.80 -13.76 -2.40
C ALA A 730 -7.99 -12.47 -2.34
N SER A 731 -8.25 -11.57 -3.29
CA SER A 731 -7.45 -10.36 -3.52
C SER A 731 -8.31 -9.12 -3.74
N GLY A 732 -7.66 -7.96 -3.86
CA GLY A 732 -8.35 -6.69 -4.08
C GLY A 732 -9.32 -6.34 -2.95
N SER A 733 -10.58 -6.15 -3.32
CA SER A 733 -11.69 -5.84 -2.39
C SER A 733 -12.13 -7.00 -1.49
N LEU A 734 -11.53 -8.19 -1.62
CA LEU A 734 -11.83 -9.38 -0.80
C LEU A 734 -10.62 -9.81 0.08
N ALA A 735 -9.57 -9.00 0.14
CA ALA A 735 -8.28 -9.41 0.68
C ALA A 735 -8.26 -9.68 2.20
N CYS A 736 -9.27 -9.24 2.94
CA CYS A 736 -9.39 -9.42 4.39
C CYS A 736 -10.48 -10.43 4.78
N TYR A 737 -10.82 -11.38 3.90
CA TYR A 737 -11.89 -12.36 4.15
C TYR A 737 -11.65 -13.31 5.36
N GLN A 738 -10.40 -13.50 5.79
CA GLN A 738 -10.06 -14.37 6.94
C GLN A 738 -9.94 -13.60 8.26
N ASP A 739 -9.24 -12.46 8.22
CA ASP A 739 -9.11 -11.54 9.35
C ASP A 739 -8.67 -10.18 8.79
N THR A 740 -8.85 -9.16 9.62
CA THR A 740 -8.11 -7.91 9.53
C THR A 740 -6.60 -8.15 9.58
N THR A 741 -5.84 -7.36 8.81
CA THR A 741 -4.39 -7.53 8.73
C THR A 741 -3.68 -6.18 8.66
N PRO A 742 -2.51 -6.02 9.32
CA PRO A 742 -1.76 -4.76 9.33
C PRO A 742 -1.07 -4.48 7.98
N VAL A 743 -1.16 -5.37 6.99
CA VAL A 743 -0.55 -5.17 5.66
C VAL A 743 -1.54 -4.57 4.65
N LYS A 744 -2.84 -4.58 4.94
CA LYS A 744 -3.90 -4.05 4.08
C LYS A 744 -4.54 -2.82 4.69
N SER A 745 -5.00 -1.92 3.83
CA SER A 745 -5.77 -0.75 4.24
C SER A 745 -7.25 -1.06 4.04
N LEU A 746 -7.95 -1.34 5.12
CA LEU A 746 -9.38 -1.61 5.08
C LEU A 746 -10.16 -0.31 5.34
N ALA A 747 -11.23 -0.10 4.57
CA ALA A 747 -12.11 1.08 4.65
C ALA A 747 -13.54 0.75 5.11
N HIS A 748 -13.81 -0.53 5.30
CA HIS A 748 -15.11 -1.11 5.67
C HIS A 748 -14.88 -2.29 6.62
N PRO A 749 -15.92 -2.89 7.23
CA PRO A 749 -15.76 -4.08 8.07
C PRO A 749 -15.26 -5.30 7.29
N ALA A 750 -14.31 -6.06 7.83
CA ALA A 750 -13.73 -7.24 7.16
C ALA A 750 -14.75 -8.36 6.92
N ILE A 751 -15.84 -8.38 7.69
CA ILE A 751 -16.94 -9.31 7.50
C ILE A 751 -17.59 -9.19 6.11
N ILE A 752 -17.50 -8.02 5.46
CA ILE A 752 -18.01 -7.82 4.10
C ILE A 752 -17.16 -8.58 3.08
N ASP A 753 -15.83 -8.61 3.24
CA ASP A 753 -14.94 -9.40 2.39
C ASP A 753 -15.28 -10.88 2.51
N TRP A 754 -15.45 -11.37 3.75
CA TRP A 754 -15.84 -12.76 4.02
C TRP A 754 -17.20 -13.11 3.41
N LEU A 755 -18.23 -12.30 3.69
CA LEU A 755 -19.58 -12.51 3.19
C LEU A 755 -19.61 -12.50 1.66
N LEU A 756 -18.97 -11.52 1.02
CA LEU A 756 -18.90 -11.46 -0.44
C LEU A 756 -18.16 -12.63 -1.05
N SER A 757 -17.04 -13.08 -0.46
CA SER A 757 -16.33 -14.25 -0.97
C SER A 757 -17.22 -15.51 -0.94
N GLN A 758 -17.95 -15.72 0.15
CA GLN A 758 -18.90 -16.84 0.27
C GLN A 758 -20.09 -16.69 -0.68
N TYR A 759 -20.63 -15.47 -0.80
CA TYR A 759 -21.77 -15.17 -1.66
C TYR A 759 -21.44 -15.35 -3.14
N LEU A 760 -20.29 -14.84 -3.59
CA LEU A 760 -19.82 -15.01 -4.98
C LEU A 760 -19.64 -16.49 -5.34
N LEU A 761 -19.13 -17.32 -4.42
CA LEU A 761 -19.06 -18.77 -4.65
C LEU A 761 -20.44 -19.42 -4.72
N ALA A 762 -21.39 -18.94 -3.91
CA ALA A 762 -22.74 -19.47 -3.91
C ALA A 762 -23.52 -19.04 -5.18
N GLU A 763 -23.25 -17.87 -5.73
CA GLU A 763 -23.84 -17.32 -6.97
C GLU A 763 -22.98 -17.55 -8.22
N LYS A 764 -21.96 -18.41 -8.12
CA LYS A 764 -20.95 -18.60 -9.19
C LYS A 764 -21.52 -18.98 -10.56
N ALA A 765 -22.76 -19.46 -10.61
CA ALA A 765 -23.47 -19.82 -11.84
C ALA A 765 -24.11 -18.62 -12.58
N ASP A 766 -24.49 -17.55 -11.86
CA ASP A 766 -25.11 -16.37 -12.46
C ASP A 766 -24.78 -15.09 -11.67
N LEU A 767 -23.68 -14.44 -12.03
CA LEU A 767 -23.28 -13.14 -11.45
C LEU A 767 -24.01 -11.94 -12.08
N SER A 768 -25.02 -12.16 -12.93
CA SER A 768 -25.88 -11.09 -13.47
C SER A 768 -27.13 -10.87 -12.63
N ALA A 769 -27.50 -11.87 -11.82
CA ALA A 769 -28.61 -11.79 -10.88
C ALA A 769 -28.42 -10.63 -9.88
N PRO A 770 -29.51 -9.92 -9.52
CA PRO A 770 -29.49 -9.00 -8.38
C PRO A 770 -29.08 -9.70 -7.08
N PHE A 771 -28.61 -8.94 -6.11
CA PHE A 771 -28.23 -9.45 -4.79
C PHE A 771 -29.41 -10.16 -4.09
N ASP A 772 -29.24 -11.45 -3.79
CA ASP A 772 -30.17 -12.24 -2.98
C ASP A 772 -29.85 -12.05 -1.50
N ARG A 773 -30.65 -11.18 -0.87
CA ARG A 773 -30.49 -10.83 0.54
C ARG A 773 -30.76 -11.99 1.49
N GLU A 774 -31.69 -12.89 1.17
CA GLU A 774 -32.00 -14.04 2.04
C GLU A 774 -30.84 -15.04 2.04
N LYS A 775 -30.29 -15.32 0.86
CA LYS A 775 -29.10 -16.17 0.75
C LYS A 775 -27.88 -15.58 1.46
N ALA A 776 -27.66 -14.27 1.31
CA ALA A 776 -26.59 -13.58 2.03
C ALA A 776 -26.78 -13.65 3.55
N LYS A 777 -28.02 -13.57 4.03
CA LYS A 777 -28.36 -13.75 5.44
C LYS A 777 -28.08 -15.18 5.92
N GLU A 778 -28.44 -16.20 5.16
CA GLU A 778 -28.10 -17.60 5.49
C GLU A 778 -26.58 -17.82 5.59
N ILE A 779 -25.79 -17.13 4.77
CA ILE A 779 -24.33 -17.15 4.86
C ILE A 779 -23.88 -16.43 6.14
N LEU A 780 -24.41 -15.23 6.42
CA LEU A 780 -24.07 -14.45 7.61
C LEU A 780 -24.42 -15.17 8.92
N ASP A 781 -25.46 -16.00 8.94
CA ASP A 781 -25.81 -16.86 10.08
C ASP A 781 -24.74 -17.91 10.39
N ARG A 782 -23.81 -18.18 9.46
CA ARG A 782 -22.67 -19.09 9.67
C ARG A 782 -21.48 -18.45 10.37
N VAL A 783 -21.50 -17.12 10.58
CA VAL A 783 -20.42 -16.37 11.23
C VAL A 783 -19.96 -16.97 12.56
N PRO A 784 -20.86 -17.44 13.46
CA PRO A 784 -20.43 -18.04 14.71
C PRO A 784 -19.60 -19.32 14.53
N TYR A 785 -19.79 -20.06 13.44
CA TYR A 785 -19.03 -21.27 13.12
C TYR A 785 -17.74 -20.94 12.38
N ALA A 786 -17.77 -19.95 11.47
CA ALA A 786 -16.59 -19.49 10.75
C ALA A 786 -15.58 -18.79 11.67
N PHE A 787 -16.08 -18.03 12.66
CA PHE A 787 -15.31 -17.27 13.63
C PHE A 787 -15.80 -17.59 15.05
N PRO A 788 -15.40 -18.76 15.61
CA PRO A 788 -15.87 -19.21 16.91
C PRO A 788 -15.31 -18.36 18.06
N ASP A 789 -14.09 -17.83 17.93
CA ASP A 789 -13.50 -16.90 18.88
C ASP A 789 -14.21 -15.54 18.85
N LEU A 790 -14.71 -15.09 20.00
CA LEU A 790 -15.52 -13.87 20.12
C LEU A 790 -14.71 -12.61 19.75
N ALA A 791 -13.44 -12.54 20.14
CA ALA A 791 -12.58 -11.40 19.81
C ALA A 791 -12.30 -11.32 18.31
N HIS A 792 -12.00 -12.45 17.66
CA HIS A 792 -11.86 -12.56 16.21
C HIS A 792 -13.15 -12.14 15.50
N ARG A 793 -14.30 -12.63 15.97
CA ARG A 793 -15.60 -12.23 15.43
C ARG A 793 -15.81 -10.71 15.53
N LEU A 794 -15.52 -10.09 16.67
CA LEU A 794 -15.58 -8.63 16.82
C LEU A 794 -14.61 -7.91 15.86
N ARG A 795 -13.39 -8.41 15.66
CA ARG A 795 -12.46 -7.83 14.68
C ARG A 795 -13.03 -7.85 13.26
N MET A 796 -13.82 -8.86 12.89
CA MET A 796 -14.46 -8.92 11.57
C MET A 796 -15.52 -7.82 11.38
N PHE A 797 -16.29 -7.48 12.42
CA PHE A 797 -17.37 -6.48 12.35
C PHE A 797 -16.93 -5.04 12.58
N GLN A 798 -15.74 -4.82 13.10
CA GLN A 798 -15.26 -3.49 13.44
C GLN A 798 -14.99 -2.63 12.19
N ASN A 799 -15.13 -1.32 12.32
CA ASN A 799 -14.60 -0.35 11.35
C ASN A 799 -13.68 0.64 12.06
N ILE A 800 -12.49 0.90 11.52
CA ILE A 800 -11.53 1.86 12.08
C ILE A 800 -11.62 3.18 11.33
N LEU A 801 -12.32 4.14 11.93
CA LEU A 801 -12.49 5.48 11.39
C LEU A 801 -11.32 6.36 11.79
N ALA A 802 -10.86 7.21 10.87
CA ALA A 802 -9.73 8.09 11.08
C ALA A 802 -10.05 9.53 10.66
N SER A 803 -9.79 10.46 11.57
CA SER A 803 -9.65 11.89 11.27
C SER A 803 -8.31 12.15 10.58
N ASN A 804 -8.33 13.05 9.59
CA ASN A 804 -7.14 13.46 8.85
C ASN A 804 -6.77 14.89 9.26
N PHE A 805 -5.57 15.10 9.78
CA PHE A 805 -5.10 16.42 10.20
C PHE A 805 -4.10 17.07 9.23
N SER A 806 -3.97 16.55 8.01
CA SER A 806 -3.13 17.15 6.98
C SER A 806 -3.62 18.55 6.60
N LYS A 807 -2.69 19.50 6.45
CA LYS A 807 -2.96 20.89 6.02
C LYS A 807 -3.77 20.99 4.72
N SER A 808 -3.68 19.98 3.84
CA SER A 808 -4.31 20.01 2.51
C SER A 808 -5.57 19.15 2.39
N LYS A 809 -5.90 18.29 3.35
CA LYS A 809 -7.08 17.39 3.26
C LYS A 809 -7.66 17.11 4.64
N THR A 810 -7.79 18.13 5.48
CA THR A 810 -8.27 17.91 6.85
C THR A 810 -9.71 17.43 6.87
N SER A 811 -9.96 16.43 7.70
CA SER A 811 -11.30 16.02 8.11
C SER A 811 -11.32 15.53 9.58
N CYS A 812 -12.38 15.83 10.31
CA CYS A 812 -12.63 15.33 11.67
C CYS A 812 -13.91 14.51 11.73
N VAL A 813 -13.82 13.34 12.35
CA VAL A 813 -14.99 12.52 12.67
C VAL A 813 -15.64 13.03 13.96
N PHE A 814 -16.95 13.17 13.97
CA PHE A 814 -17.74 13.59 15.13
C PHE A 814 -19.11 12.91 15.10
N GLY A 815 -19.84 12.96 16.22
CA GLY A 815 -21.17 12.34 16.29
C GLY A 815 -22.21 13.08 17.13
N TYR A 816 -23.44 12.57 17.11
CA TYR A 816 -24.58 13.03 17.90
C TYR A 816 -25.32 11.87 18.56
N GLU A 817 -25.88 12.12 19.74
CA GLU A 817 -26.85 11.23 20.35
C GLU A 817 -28.25 11.47 19.76
N LYS A 818 -28.98 10.40 19.42
CA LYS A 818 -30.34 10.46 18.87
C LYS A 818 -31.27 11.17 19.86
N GLY A 819 -32.02 12.18 19.40
CA GLY A 819 -33.04 12.87 20.20
C GLY A 819 -32.54 13.87 21.25
N LYS A 820 -31.22 14.10 21.37
CA LYS A 820 -30.65 15.17 22.22
C LYS A 820 -30.13 16.34 21.36
N THR A 821 -30.17 17.56 21.90
CA THR A 821 -29.90 18.83 21.20
C THR A 821 -28.44 18.99 20.72
N LEU A 822 -28.29 19.35 19.43
CA LEU A 822 -27.31 20.18 18.69
C LEU A 822 -25.79 20.23 19.02
N LYS A 823 -25.27 19.74 20.15
CA LYS A 823 -23.84 19.82 20.44
C LYS A 823 -23.10 18.59 19.89
N PRO A 824 -22.19 18.76 18.91
CA PRO A 824 -21.43 17.64 18.36
C PRO A 824 -20.47 17.08 19.41
N ILE A 825 -20.38 15.75 19.47
CA ILE A 825 -19.39 15.01 20.24
C ILE A 825 -18.18 14.78 19.32
N SER A 826 -17.11 15.54 19.55
CA SER A 826 -15.86 15.35 18.83
C SER A 826 -15.21 14.03 19.29
N LEU A 827 -14.93 13.15 18.34
CA LEU A 827 -14.21 11.91 18.62
C LEU A 827 -12.70 12.15 18.56
N GLN A 828 -11.93 11.22 19.12
CA GLN A 828 -10.48 11.20 18.97
C GLN A 828 -10.06 10.94 17.52
N ARG A 829 -8.76 10.95 17.23
CA ARG A 829 -8.27 10.82 15.85
C ARG A 829 -8.66 9.48 15.21
N TYR A 830 -8.43 8.37 15.89
CA TYR A 830 -8.81 7.03 15.43
C TYR A 830 -9.89 6.46 16.33
N ASN A 831 -10.92 5.86 15.76
CA ASN A 831 -12.00 5.26 16.53
C ASN A 831 -12.39 3.91 15.95
N ARG A 832 -12.53 2.91 16.82
CA ARG A 832 -13.19 1.66 16.46
C ARG A 832 -14.68 1.82 16.64
N VAL A 833 -15.44 1.49 15.60
CA VAL A 833 -16.90 1.57 15.63
C VAL A 833 -17.56 0.28 15.16
N PHE A 834 -18.75 0.04 15.69
CA PHE A 834 -19.64 -1.07 15.34
C PHE A 834 -21.01 -0.53 14.94
N ILE A 835 -21.67 -1.19 13.98
CA ILE A 835 -23.01 -0.82 13.55
C ILE A 835 -24.02 -1.54 14.47
N TYR A 836 -24.73 -0.78 15.29
CA TYR A 836 -25.70 -1.29 16.26
C TYR A 836 -27.14 -1.20 15.75
N GLN A 837 -27.98 -2.04 16.34
CA GLN A 837 -29.43 -1.95 16.18
C GLN A 837 -29.93 -0.60 16.70
N ASP A 838 -30.96 -0.09 16.02
CA ASP A 838 -31.54 1.20 16.36
C ASP A 838 -32.16 1.21 17.76
N GLY A 839 -31.98 2.31 18.50
CA GLY A 839 -32.58 2.51 19.82
C GLY A 839 -31.78 1.94 20.99
N LEU A 840 -30.68 1.23 20.72
CA LEU A 840 -29.76 0.79 21.77
C LEU A 840 -28.99 1.98 22.40
N PRO A 841 -28.71 1.92 23.71
CA PRO A 841 -27.98 2.98 24.41
C PRO A 841 -26.52 3.06 23.96
N LEU A 842 -25.84 4.16 24.29
CA LEU A 842 -24.41 4.37 24.00
C LEU A 842 -24.05 4.30 22.50
N THR A 843 -24.96 4.79 21.65
CA THR A 843 -24.77 4.89 20.20
C THR A 843 -24.73 6.36 19.73
N LEU A 844 -23.99 6.60 18.65
CA LEU A 844 -23.82 7.91 18.02
C LEU A 844 -24.16 7.84 16.53
N HIS A 845 -24.71 8.93 16.00
CA HIS A 845 -24.85 9.18 14.57
C HIS A 845 -23.62 9.95 14.07
N LEU A 846 -22.84 9.36 13.16
CA LEU A 846 -21.51 9.84 12.82
C LEU A 846 -21.47 10.68 11.53
N TYR A 847 -20.65 11.72 11.56
CA TYR A 847 -20.47 12.69 10.48
C TYR A 847 -18.99 13.05 10.30
N LEU A 848 -18.69 13.68 9.16
CA LEU A 848 -17.37 14.19 8.84
C LEU A 848 -17.41 15.71 8.67
N ALA A 849 -16.62 16.45 9.45
CA ALA A 849 -16.36 17.86 9.21
C ALA A 849 -15.08 17.99 8.40
N SER A 850 -15.11 18.64 7.23
CA SER A 850 -13.97 18.65 6.30
C SER A 850 -13.66 20.03 5.72
N ALA A 851 -12.39 20.24 5.37
CA ALA A 851 -11.94 21.40 4.60
C ALA A 851 -12.08 21.11 3.09
N LYS A 852 -13.26 21.32 2.53
CA LYS A 852 -13.61 21.00 1.14
C LYS A 852 -12.99 21.99 0.16
N LYS A 853 -12.35 21.48 -0.90
CA LYS A 853 -11.80 22.32 -1.99
C LYS A 853 -12.92 22.80 -2.90
N LEU A 854 -12.94 24.10 -3.21
CA LEU A 854 -13.89 24.67 -4.16
C LEU A 854 -13.55 24.30 -5.61
N THR A 855 -14.54 23.82 -6.37
CA THR A 855 -14.40 23.55 -7.80
C THR A 855 -14.60 24.82 -8.64
N PRO A 856 -14.04 24.90 -9.87
CA PRO A 856 -14.29 26.04 -10.77
C PRO A 856 -15.78 26.26 -11.06
N ALA A 857 -16.54 25.16 -11.21
CA ALA A 857 -17.98 25.22 -11.44
C ALA A 857 -18.75 25.85 -10.26
N MET A 858 -18.38 25.51 -9.02
CA MET A 858 -18.96 26.12 -7.82
C MET A 858 -18.69 27.62 -7.78
N LYS A 859 -17.45 28.04 -8.06
CA LYS A 859 -17.07 29.46 -8.08
C LYS A 859 -17.86 30.24 -9.13
N LYS A 860 -17.94 29.73 -10.36
CA LYS A 860 -18.68 30.36 -11.46
C LYS A 860 -20.19 30.45 -11.17
N LYS A 861 -20.76 29.43 -10.53
CA LYS A 861 -22.17 29.44 -10.10
C LYS A 861 -22.42 30.53 -9.05
N ARG A 862 -21.54 30.64 -8.05
CA ARG A 862 -21.65 31.66 -6.98
C ARG A 862 -21.52 33.08 -7.53
N GLU A 863 -20.54 33.31 -8.40
CA GLU A 863 -20.36 34.60 -9.08
C GLU A 863 -21.61 34.98 -9.87
N LYS A 864 -22.18 34.04 -10.65
CA LYS A 864 -23.43 34.25 -11.38
C LYS A 864 -24.61 34.58 -10.45
N ASN A 865 -24.63 34.01 -9.25
CA ASN A 865 -25.70 34.18 -8.27
C ASN A 865 -25.49 35.36 -7.31
N GLY A 866 -24.37 36.10 -7.39
CA GLY A 866 -24.03 37.15 -6.43
C GLY A 866 -23.74 36.63 -5.01
N GLU A 867 -23.39 35.36 -4.87
CA GLU A 867 -23.12 34.72 -3.57
C GLU A 867 -21.67 34.96 -3.11
N PRO A 868 -21.41 34.94 -1.78
CA PRO A 868 -20.04 35.00 -1.26
C PRO A 868 -19.16 33.88 -1.83
N ALA A 869 -17.91 34.22 -2.18
CA ALA A 869 -16.97 33.29 -2.78
C ALA A 869 -16.67 32.07 -1.88
N LEU A 870 -16.64 32.28 -0.56
CA LEU A 870 -16.45 31.25 0.48
C LEU A 870 -17.67 31.22 1.39
N GLN A 871 -18.20 30.02 1.66
CA GLN A 871 -19.32 29.82 2.57
C GLN A 871 -18.95 28.70 3.54
N HIS A 872 -18.68 29.05 4.79
CA HIS A 872 -18.32 28.06 5.81
C HIS A 872 -19.56 27.55 6.53
N ASP A 873 -19.69 26.24 6.62
CA ASP A 873 -20.63 25.62 7.56
C ASP A 873 -20.15 25.89 9.00
N ALA A 874 -21.02 26.52 9.81
CA ALA A 874 -20.68 26.94 11.16
C ALA A 874 -20.39 25.76 12.09
N LEU A 875 -21.09 24.65 11.91
CA LEU A 875 -20.90 23.42 12.67
C LEU A 875 -19.58 22.75 12.27
N ALA A 876 -19.30 22.64 10.97
CA ALA A 876 -18.02 22.11 10.51
C ALA A 876 -16.85 22.97 11.02
N MET A 877 -16.98 24.30 11.04
CA MET A 877 -15.98 25.18 11.66
C MET A 877 -15.83 24.92 13.15
N PHE A 878 -16.93 24.74 13.89
CA PHE A 878 -16.88 24.41 15.32
C PHE A 878 -16.08 23.12 15.56
N VAL A 879 -16.38 22.04 14.84
CA VAL A 879 -15.69 20.74 14.97
C VAL A 879 -14.23 20.86 14.54
N LEU A 880 -13.94 21.48 13.39
CA LEU A 880 -12.56 21.66 12.91
C LEU A 880 -11.73 22.52 13.89
N ASN A 881 -12.32 23.55 14.48
CA ASN A 881 -11.68 24.36 15.53
C ASN A 881 -11.36 23.52 16.77
N ALA A 882 -12.28 22.65 17.19
CA ALA A 882 -12.08 21.73 18.32
C ALA A 882 -10.99 20.68 18.05
N CYS A 883 -10.74 20.35 16.78
CA CYS A 883 -9.61 19.54 16.35
C CYS A 883 -8.29 20.34 16.19
N GLY A 884 -8.27 21.62 16.56
CA GLY A 884 -7.07 22.47 16.46
C GLY A 884 -6.90 23.22 15.13
N LEU A 885 -7.90 23.23 14.25
CA LEU A 885 -7.84 23.88 12.93
C LEU A 885 -8.65 25.18 12.86
N LYS A 886 -8.01 26.25 13.35
CA LYS A 886 -8.60 27.60 13.41
C LYS A 886 -8.64 28.34 12.07
N ARG A 887 -7.79 27.97 11.10
CA ARG A 887 -7.69 28.61 9.78
C ARG A 887 -7.56 27.56 8.67
N LEU A 888 -8.43 27.64 7.68
CA LEU A 888 -8.41 26.74 6.51
C LEU A 888 -7.44 27.23 5.44
N ALA A 889 -6.89 26.30 4.65
CA ALA A 889 -6.05 26.65 3.52
C ALA A 889 -6.84 27.43 2.44
N PRO A 890 -6.20 28.32 1.65
CA PRO A 890 -6.87 29.12 0.64
C PRO A 890 -7.71 28.30 -0.35
N GLY A 891 -8.90 28.79 -0.69
CA GLY A 891 -9.82 28.15 -1.64
C GLY A 891 -10.56 26.94 -1.08
N ARG A 892 -10.62 26.79 0.25
CA ARG A 892 -11.37 25.74 0.94
C ARG A 892 -12.43 26.30 1.87
N GLU A 893 -13.49 25.54 2.04
CA GLU A 893 -14.56 25.85 2.99
C GLU A 893 -14.84 24.67 3.92
N ALA A 894 -15.21 24.98 5.17
CA ALA A 894 -15.69 23.98 6.11
C ALA A 894 -17.05 23.45 5.64
N ALA A 895 -17.19 22.14 5.57
CA ALA A 895 -18.44 21.47 5.20
C ALA A 895 -18.62 20.20 6.03
N VAL A 896 -19.86 19.95 6.46
CA VAL A 896 -20.27 18.65 6.98
C VAL A 896 -20.64 17.74 5.81
N SER A 897 -20.19 16.48 5.87
CA SER A 897 -20.54 15.43 4.92
C SER A 897 -20.72 14.10 5.64
N LYS A 898 -21.41 13.16 4.99
CA LYS A 898 -21.41 11.77 5.46
C LYS A 898 -20.00 11.17 5.39
N ILE A 899 -19.74 10.20 6.25
CA ILE A 899 -18.53 9.38 6.17
C ILE A 899 -18.72 8.39 5.00
N PRO A 900 -17.78 8.26 4.06
CA PRO A 900 -17.90 7.29 2.98
C PRO A 900 -18.15 5.88 3.52
N GLY A 901 -19.14 5.19 2.95
CA GLY A 901 -19.52 3.84 3.37
C GLY A 901 -20.34 3.75 4.66
N LEU A 902 -20.76 4.87 5.26
CA LEU A 902 -21.66 4.86 6.43
C LEU A 902 -22.86 5.78 6.19
N ASP A 903 -24.05 5.31 6.56
CA ASP A 903 -25.24 6.15 6.61
C ASP A 903 -25.26 6.95 7.93
N PRO A 904 -25.40 8.29 7.89
CA PRO A 904 -25.51 9.09 9.11
C PRO A 904 -26.71 8.73 10.00
N ALA A 905 -27.74 8.07 9.47
CA ALA A 905 -28.90 7.61 10.24
C ALA A 905 -28.59 6.38 11.10
N TRP A 906 -27.47 5.68 10.89
CA TRP A 906 -27.13 4.48 11.65
C TRP A 906 -26.68 4.80 13.07
N SER A 907 -27.10 3.96 14.02
CA SER A 907 -26.61 3.92 15.39
C SER A 907 -25.23 3.26 15.44
N MET A 908 -24.19 4.04 15.76
CA MET A 908 -22.80 3.55 15.83
C MET A 908 -22.31 3.48 17.27
N HIS A 909 -21.84 2.32 17.71
CA HIS A 909 -21.17 2.18 19.00
C HIS A 909 -19.66 2.41 18.85
N VAL A 910 -19.05 3.19 19.74
CA VAL A 910 -17.60 3.46 19.75
C VAL A 910 -16.96 2.63 20.87
N GLU A 911 -16.01 1.75 20.53
CA GLU A 911 -15.34 0.86 21.48
C GLU A 911 -13.83 0.84 21.27
N ASN A 912 -13.13 1.76 21.93
CA ASN A 912 -11.70 1.96 21.77
C ASN A 912 -10.84 1.12 22.74
N ARG A 913 -11.44 0.35 23.66
CA ARG A 913 -10.71 -0.59 24.52
C ARG A 913 -10.12 -1.74 23.69
N ALA A 914 -9.24 -2.56 24.27
CA ALA A 914 -8.73 -3.73 23.56
C ALA A 914 -9.82 -4.81 23.51
N ILE A 915 -10.50 -4.99 22.37
CA ILE A 915 -11.56 -6.01 22.21
C ILE A 915 -11.02 -7.42 22.43
N ASN A 916 -9.72 -7.65 22.22
CA ASN A 916 -9.06 -8.92 22.52
C ASN A 916 -8.99 -9.24 24.03
N LEU A 917 -9.19 -8.25 24.91
CA LEU A 917 -9.05 -8.38 26.37
C LEU A 917 -10.35 -8.09 27.12
N LEU A 918 -11.43 -7.74 26.42
CA LEU A 918 -12.74 -7.59 27.03
C LEU A 918 -13.21 -8.91 27.64
N ASP A 919 -13.96 -8.82 28.72
CA ASP A 919 -14.60 -10.00 29.29
C ASP A 919 -15.52 -10.64 28.23
N PRO A 920 -15.58 -11.98 28.11
CA PRO A 920 -16.41 -12.65 27.11
C PRO A 920 -17.88 -12.19 27.12
N ALA A 921 -18.43 -11.90 28.30
CA ALA A 921 -19.79 -11.36 28.44
C ALA A 921 -19.95 -9.97 27.80
N GLU A 922 -18.94 -9.09 27.89
CA GLU A 922 -18.96 -7.79 27.20
C GLU A 922 -18.86 -7.98 25.69
N GLN A 923 -18.02 -8.92 25.23
CA GLN A 923 -17.88 -9.23 23.80
C GLN A 923 -19.20 -9.75 23.22
N GLU A 924 -19.89 -10.64 23.94
CA GLU A 924 -21.22 -11.14 23.57
C GLU A 924 -22.26 -10.03 23.53
N VAL A 925 -22.26 -9.11 24.50
CA VAL A 925 -23.17 -7.96 24.49
C VAL A 925 -22.99 -7.12 23.24
N ILE A 926 -21.73 -6.84 22.84
CA ILE A 926 -21.45 -6.09 21.60
C ILE A 926 -21.94 -6.87 20.39
N LEU A 927 -21.63 -8.16 20.28
CA LEU A 927 -22.03 -9.02 19.16
C LEU A 927 -23.56 -9.13 19.02
N ASN A 928 -24.27 -9.30 20.12
CA ASN A 928 -25.74 -9.39 20.15
C ASN A 928 -26.43 -8.05 19.82
N SER A 929 -25.70 -6.94 19.92
CA SER A 929 -26.19 -5.59 19.62
C SER A 929 -25.99 -5.19 18.16
N LEU A 930 -25.26 -5.98 17.36
CA LEU A 930 -24.96 -5.68 15.97
C LEU A 930 -26.22 -5.72 15.10
N ASP A 931 -26.26 -4.82 14.11
CA ASP A 931 -27.33 -4.76 13.12
C ASP A 931 -26.90 -5.42 11.82
N TYR A 932 -27.19 -6.71 11.70
CA TYR A 932 -26.78 -7.52 10.55
C TYR A 932 -27.39 -7.03 9.23
N ASP A 933 -28.58 -6.42 9.26
CA ASP A 933 -29.20 -5.86 8.06
C ASP A 933 -28.38 -4.71 7.46
N LYS A 934 -27.83 -3.83 8.30
CA LYS A 934 -26.95 -2.76 7.80
C LYS A 934 -25.61 -3.30 7.27
N TYR A 935 -25.10 -4.41 7.79
CA TYR A 935 -23.94 -5.09 7.19
C TYR A 935 -24.30 -5.74 5.84
N LEU A 936 -25.51 -6.30 5.70
CA LEU A 936 -26.02 -6.79 4.41
C LEU A 936 -26.14 -5.64 3.39
N ASP A 937 -26.59 -4.45 3.79
CA ASP A 937 -26.65 -3.28 2.88
C ASP A 937 -25.27 -2.91 2.31
N LEU A 938 -24.21 -3.04 3.13
CA LEU A 938 -22.83 -2.81 2.68
C LEU A 938 -22.36 -3.87 1.69
N ALA A 939 -22.71 -5.15 1.93
CA ALA A 939 -22.40 -6.25 1.04
C ALA A 939 -23.15 -6.14 -0.29
N GLU A 940 -24.45 -5.83 -0.24
CA GLU A 940 -25.29 -5.58 -1.42
C GLU A 940 -24.71 -4.45 -2.27
N ALA A 941 -24.39 -3.30 -1.66
CA ALA A 941 -23.78 -2.19 -2.38
C ALA A 941 -22.42 -2.56 -2.99
N ALA A 942 -21.62 -3.37 -2.30
CA ALA A 942 -20.34 -3.82 -2.82
C ALA A 942 -20.50 -4.85 -3.97
N TYR A 943 -21.51 -5.71 -3.94
CA TYR A 943 -21.82 -6.62 -5.05
C TYR A 943 -22.38 -5.87 -6.26
N GLU A 944 -23.46 -5.10 -6.07
CA GLU A 944 -24.19 -4.41 -7.16
C GLU A 944 -23.32 -3.40 -7.90
N ASN A 945 -22.47 -2.65 -7.18
CA ASN A 945 -21.65 -1.61 -7.81
C ASN A 945 -20.30 -2.12 -8.33
N ASN A 946 -19.86 -3.32 -7.96
CA ASN A 946 -18.49 -3.76 -8.21
C ASN A 946 -18.36 -5.13 -8.87
N TRP A 947 -19.19 -6.11 -8.51
CA TRP A 947 -19.05 -7.51 -8.92
C TRP A 947 -20.16 -8.00 -9.87
N ARG A 948 -21.35 -7.40 -9.82
CA ARG A 948 -22.48 -7.80 -10.64
C ARG A 948 -22.27 -7.47 -12.12
N ASN A 949 -22.62 -8.41 -12.99
CA ASN A 949 -22.67 -8.21 -14.44
C ASN A 949 -23.97 -7.52 -14.87
N LEU A 950 -23.85 -6.48 -15.69
CA LEU A 950 -25.01 -5.78 -16.27
C LEU A 950 -25.63 -6.60 -17.43
N THR A 951 -26.93 -6.44 -17.67
CA THR A 951 -27.72 -7.20 -18.67
C THR A 951 -28.47 -6.33 -19.67
#